data_AF-A0A6G1STY2-F1
#
_entry.id   AF-A0A6G1STY2-F1
#
_cell.length_a   1.000
_cell.length_b   1.000
_cell.length_c   1.000
_cell.angle_alpha   90.00
_cell.angle_beta   90.00
_cell.angle_gamma   90.00
#
_symmetry.space_group_name_H-M   'P 1'
#
loop_
_entity.id
_entity.type
_entity.pdbx_description
1 polymer ?
#
loop_
_entity_poly.entity_id
_entity_poly.type
_entity_poly.pdbx_seq_one_letter_code
_entity_poly.pdbx_strand_id
1 'polypeptide(L)'
;MRRRVIPVLLAFGLLTVVAVAALPAMWSVRTASAAQAVQCAAAINGVPVEQYGTYGRALELRPDDVVRVDFATNAAVPVSGTVSAELGPVTIPLESFQTAGGVWQSDVSAVSEQTRGTGLYRVVFDAAGCGPISGWVKISGRNPLTTPIGGSAAATVGAGAIAVVGAAIRGVRSRKGLTLAVVGGALGGLGACVLNQQFGNAPVTWSSWATWTVPFTGFGVVLNVGASTLGRRGEEEGAPEGEGAAPDSAGPGPRGSTPFPWPRPPFSRRNGAGAGRPEPSSAPPAAPPSQPTPAAPPVPRAEEETASPVAEAGTVAANGGVAQPETREGQAGPDTYTAHGLLDCPPVVVAAREFTLEVGVAPEAATGVAGEAFELPSPGTGRSYELVVDLDIQGFTLRAGESMRQSLVISDADRYPTTVVHLLAASPQGADPDIRSVRALYVVGGAVLGYARRHIAVVATEASLDGTAEPPEDEVGTVAIPSQGPVADLTVVIEEDEQARGRLRWTLTSPHASGGPTAPMVTDIGADPQQFARQLVDGVGAREGKTGLAAFLSGVGNTIAEELPSGFWPALQSAAEAARAQDRPPTVFILSEEPYVPWELATVEPRLDQAAPPFLGAQARVGRWVLGTRRPKLPPPTEVAVASMAVVSGEYALPGWSRLAEAEAEAAALQSLYGAVPVNALTADVLQCLRGTPPAELLHFAMHGIYDPNSTLNGLVLADGQTVDPLQVRGLAFTNPPFVFLNACQVGSSQRLLGDYAGLAEAFLFSGAAGVVAPLWSIKDVTAREIALRFYEQTFQGVPPAEILRRERGAFEGGPEDISATSLAYLFYGHPSLLLRRTTGVLDA
;
A
#
# COMPACT_ATOMS: atom_id res chain seq x y z
N MET A 1 56.52 -40.07 29.29
CA MET A 1 55.90 -38.80 29.75
C MET A 1 54.46 -38.81 29.26
N ARG A 2 53.43 -39.35 29.93
CA ARG A 2 52.81 -39.05 31.24
C ARG A 2 52.51 -37.56 31.48
N ARG A 3 51.20 -37.27 31.55
CA ARG A 3 50.46 -36.16 32.18
C ARG A 3 50.13 -34.92 31.33
N ARG A 4 48.84 -34.84 30.96
CA ARG A 4 47.88 -33.69 31.05
C ARG A 4 46.97 -33.59 29.82
N VAL A 5 46.06 -34.55 29.72
CA VAL A 5 44.76 -34.44 29.05
C VAL A 5 43.77 -35.01 30.07
N ILE A 6 42.57 -34.41 30.23
CA ILE A 6 41.60 -34.51 31.36
C ILE A 6 41.86 -33.36 32.37
N PRO A 7 41.19 -32.19 32.23
CA PRO A 7 39.75 -32.05 32.47
C PRO A 7 39.07 -30.94 31.63
N VAL A 8 38.37 -31.29 30.56
CA VAL A 8 37.38 -30.38 29.90
C VAL A 8 36.08 -31.13 29.57
N LEU A 9 36.12 -32.47 29.51
CA LEU A 9 34.96 -33.32 29.27
C LEU A 9 34.09 -33.63 30.50
N LEU A 10 34.38 -33.03 31.67
CA LEU A 10 33.59 -33.19 32.90
C LEU A 10 32.68 -31.99 33.22
N ALA A 11 32.80 -30.86 32.51
CA ALA A 11 31.95 -29.68 32.73
C ALA A 11 30.69 -29.66 31.84
N PHE A 12 30.68 -30.39 30.72
CA PHE A 12 29.55 -30.44 29.79
C PHE A 12 28.57 -31.60 30.03
N GLY A 13 28.91 -32.55 30.91
CA GLY A 13 28.08 -33.73 31.22
C GLY A 13 27.17 -33.59 32.44
N LEU A 14 27.24 -32.48 33.21
CA LEU A 14 26.48 -32.32 34.45
C LEU A 14 25.28 -31.34 34.36
N LEU A 15 25.14 -30.60 33.26
CA LEU A 15 24.04 -29.65 33.08
C LEU A 15 22.82 -30.24 32.33
N THR A 16 22.97 -31.43 31.75
CA THR A 16 21.89 -32.15 31.05
C THR A 16 21.10 -33.11 31.94
N VAL A 17 21.40 -33.22 33.25
CA VAL A 17 20.73 -34.15 34.18
C VAL A 17 19.85 -33.44 35.23
N VAL A 18 19.85 -32.10 35.33
CA VAL A 18 18.92 -31.38 36.25
C VAL A 18 17.60 -30.97 35.56
N ALA A 19 17.49 -31.13 34.24
CA ALA A 19 16.30 -30.68 33.49
C ALA A 19 15.22 -31.77 33.21
N VAL A 20 15.30 -32.96 33.81
CA VAL A 20 14.34 -34.07 33.54
C VAL A 20 13.65 -34.63 34.80
N ALA A 21 13.73 -33.96 35.94
CA ALA A 21 13.02 -34.40 37.16
C ALA A 21 12.26 -33.26 37.84
N ALA A 22 11.27 -32.68 37.16
CA ALA A 22 10.27 -31.81 37.78
C ALA A 22 8.97 -31.66 36.95
N LEU A 23 8.41 -32.77 36.48
CA LEU A 23 6.96 -32.91 36.19
C LEU A 23 6.62 -34.34 36.63
N PRO A 24 5.90 -34.53 37.76
CA PRO A 24 4.47 -34.24 37.80
C PRO A 24 3.98 -33.69 39.16
N ALA A 25 3.32 -32.53 39.15
CA ALA A 25 2.40 -32.13 40.23
C ALA A 25 1.37 -31.13 39.68
N MET A 26 0.65 -31.56 38.66
CA MET A 26 -0.61 -30.94 38.29
C MET A 26 -1.69 -31.57 39.18
N TRP A 27 -2.57 -30.73 39.73
CA TRP A 27 -3.76 -31.03 40.54
C TRP A 27 -3.56 -31.06 42.06
N SER A 28 -3.49 -29.86 42.64
CA SER A 28 -4.20 -29.58 43.89
C SER A 28 -4.82 -28.20 43.80
N VAL A 29 -6.14 -28.15 43.59
CA VAL A 29 -6.95 -26.96 43.80
C VAL A 29 -6.88 -26.65 45.29
N ARG A 30 -6.06 -25.66 45.67
CA ARG A 30 -6.20 -25.00 46.96
C ARG A 30 -7.17 -23.84 46.76
N THR A 31 -8.37 -23.97 47.31
CA THR A 31 -9.26 -22.84 47.57
C THR A 31 -8.59 -21.96 48.63
N ALA A 32 -7.82 -20.96 48.20
CA ALA A 32 -7.36 -19.90 49.08
C ALA A 32 -8.52 -18.94 49.32
N SER A 33 -8.89 -18.79 50.60
CA SER A 33 -9.82 -17.80 51.12
C SER A 33 -9.53 -16.40 50.58
N ALA A 34 -10.58 -15.65 50.27
CA ALA A 34 -10.54 -14.26 49.85
C ALA A 34 -9.84 -13.35 50.89
N ALA A 35 -8.53 -13.21 50.76
CA ALA A 35 -7.85 -12.00 51.20
C ALA A 35 -8.09 -10.95 50.10
N GLN A 36 -8.49 -9.73 50.46
CA GLN A 36 -8.59 -8.61 49.51
C GLN A 36 -7.26 -8.51 48.75
N ALA A 37 -7.29 -8.79 47.45
CA ALA A 37 -6.09 -8.69 46.62
C ALA A 37 -5.67 -7.22 46.58
N VAL A 38 -4.43 -6.95 46.96
CA VAL A 38 -3.82 -5.63 46.79
C VAL A 38 -3.86 -5.32 45.29
N GLN A 39 -4.60 -4.28 44.91
CA GLN A 39 -4.67 -3.78 43.55
C GLN A 39 -3.66 -2.65 43.40
N CYS A 40 -2.83 -2.75 42.37
CA CYS A 40 -1.82 -1.77 42.03
C CYS A 40 -2.02 -1.37 40.58
N ALA A 41 -1.92 -0.08 40.28
CA ALA A 41 -2.01 0.45 38.92
C ALA A 41 -0.95 1.53 38.73
N ALA A 42 -0.42 1.64 37.52
CA ALA A 42 0.52 2.69 37.16
C ALA A 42 0.04 3.44 35.92
N ALA A 43 0.33 4.73 35.84
CA ALA A 43 0.01 5.55 34.68
C ALA A 43 1.18 6.47 34.31
N ILE A 44 1.24 6.84 33.03
CA ILE A 44 2.11 7.91 32.53
C ILE A 44 1.21 8.97 31.92
N ASN A 45 1.34 10.23 32.35
CA ASN A 45 0.47 11.35 31.98
C ASN A 45 -1.02 11.06 32.17
N GLY A 46 -1.39 10.35 33.25
CA GLY A 46 -2.77 9.95 33.54
C GLY A 46 -3.31 8.81 32.66
N VAL A 47 -2.50 8.24 31.77
CA VAL A 47 -2.87 7.08 30.94
C VAL A 47 -2.29 5.79 31.51
N PRO A 48 -3.10 4.73 31.73
CA PRO A 48 -2.61 3.45 32.25
C PRO A 48 -1.47 2.88 31.41
N VAL A 49 -0.37 2.47 32.06
CA VAL A 49 0.84 2.03 31.34
C VAL A 49 0.64 0.73 30.55
N GLU A 50 -0.40 -0.03 30.86
CA GLU A 50 -0.80 -1.24 30.13
C GLU A 50 -1.24 -0.92 28.69
N GLN A 51 -1.71 0.30 28.41
CA GLN A 51 -2.00 0.74 27.04
C GLN A 51 -0.74 0.76 26.16
N TYR A 52 0.42 0.95 26.80
CA TYR A 52 1.75 0.91 26.19
C TYR A 52 2.42 -0.46 26.39
N GLY A 53 1.66 -1.53 26.64
CA GLY A 53 2.18 -2.85 27.00
C GLY A 53 3.00 -3.55 25.90
N THR A 54 2.91 -3.11 24.66
CA THR A 54 3.72 -3.58 23.52
C THR A 54 4.56 -2.45 22.95
N TYR A 55 5.75 -2.75 22.44
CA TYR A 55 6.67 -1.74 21.91
C TYR A 55 6.14 -1.03 20.66
N GLY A 56 5.21 -1.65 19.91
CA GLY A 56 4.50 -1.01 18.79
C GLY A 56 3.46 0.03 19.22
N ARG A 57 3.09 0.04 20.50
CA ARG A 57 2.24 1.06 21.13
C ARG A 57 3.03 1.90 22.12
N ALA A 58 4.35 2.02 21.95
CA ALA A 58 5.18 2.78 22.86
C ALA A 58 4.75 4.26 22.89
N LEU A 59 4.72 4.86 24.07
CA LEU A 59 4.48 6.29 24.22
C LEU A 59 5.63 7.08 23.60
N GLU A 60 5.35 7.92 22.61
CA GLU A 60 6.37 8.76 21.97
C GLU A 60 6.66 10.01 22.82
N LEU A 61 7.93 10.22 23.13
CA LEU A 61 8.43 11.36 23.89
C LEU A 61 9.58 12.04 23.15
N ARG A 62 9.73 13.34 23.36
CA ARG A 62 10.91 14.11 22.99
C ARG A 62 11.89 14.15 24.15
N PRO A 63 13.20 14.34 23.90
CA PRO A 63 14.23 14.35 24.94
C PRO A 63 13.99 15.35 26.08
N ASP A 64 13.30 16.44 25.80
CA ASP A 64 13.07 17.54 26.76
C ASP A 64 11.67 17.45 27.41
N ASP A 65 10.88 16.42 27.08
CA ASP A 65 9.56 16.23 27.68
C ASP A 65 9.69 15.88 29.16
N VAL A 66 8.76 16.40 29.96
CA VAL A 66 8.57 16.00 31.35
C VAL A 66 7.30 15.19 31.41
N VAL A 67 7.41 13.95 31.89
CA VAL A 67 6.29 13.02 32.00
C VAL A 67 5.90 12.83 33.46
N ARG A 68 4.61 12.88 33.72
CA ARG A 68 4.07 12.54 35.03
C ARG A 68 3.94 11.03 35.15
N VAL A 69 4.58 10.44 36.14
CA VAL A 69 4.43 9.03 36.48
C VAL A 69 3.58 8.89 37.73
N ASP A 70 2.58 8.01 37.66
CA ASP A 70 1.63 7.80 38.73
C ASP A 70 1.66 6.33 39.17
N PHE A 71 1.59 6.08 40.48
CA PHE A 71 1.42 4.74 41.04
C PHE A 71 0.32 4.75 42.11
N ALA A 72 -0.71 3.95 41.91
CA ALA A 72 -1.86 3.84 42.79
C ALA A 72 -1.92 2.46 43.45
N THR A 73 -2.25 2.42 44.74
CA THR A 73 -2.53 1.16 45.45
C THR A 73 -3.66 1.32 46.46
N ASN A 74 -4.44 0.24 46.64
CA ASN A 74 -5.46 0.13 47.68
C ASN A 74 -4.92 -0.48 48.99
N ALA A 75 -3.61 -0.77 49.08
CA ALA A 75 -3.00 -1.33 50.29
C ALA A 75 -3.07 -0.34 51.48
N ALA A 76 -3.57 -0.82 52.62
CA ALA A 76 -3.63 -0.05 53.87
C ALA A 76 -2.26 0.12 54.56
N VAL A 77 -1.26 -0.69 54.17
CA VAL A 77 0.12 -0.63 54.66
C VAL A 77 0.99 0.06 53.60
N PRO A 78 1.99 0.89 53.98
CA PRO A 78 2.87 1.54 53.01
C PRO A 78 3.57 0.55 52.08
N VAL A 79 3.40 0.75 50.78
CA VAL A 79 4.08 0.05 49.70
C VAL A 79 5.25 0.91 49.24
N SER A 80 6.45 0.33 49.21
CA SER A 80 7.65 0.96 48.65
C SER A 80 7.94 0.37 47.27
N GLY A 81 8.35 1.20 46.33
CA GLY A 81 8.69 0.77 44.99
C GLY A 81 9.68 1.69 44.28
N THR A 82 10.04 1.29 43.07
CA THR A 82 10.94 2.04 42.18
C THR A 82 10.35 2.11 40.77
N VAL A 83 10.55 3.26 40.13
CA VAL A 83 10.35 3.46 38.69
C VAL A 83 11.70 3.38 38.02
N SER A 84 11.82 2.54 37.00
CA SER A 84 13.06 2.37 36.25
C SER A 84 12.80 2.29 34.75
N ALA A 85 13.80 2.69 33.95
CA ALA A 85 13.82 2.48 32.51
C ALA A 85 14.78 1.35 32.17
N GLU A 86 14.30 0.33 31.47
CA GLU A 86 15.08 -0.81 31.01
C GLU A 86 15.46 -0.67 29.54
N LEU A 87 16.75 -0.89 29.26
CA LEU A 87 17.32 -1.07 27.93
C LEU A 87 17.97 -2.46 27.86
N GLY A 88 17.17 -3.47 27.49
CA GLY A 88 17.61 -4.87 27.54
C GLY A 88 17.99 -5.27 28.97
N PRO A 89 19.22 -5.73 29.24
CA PRO A 89 19.63 -6.12 30.60
C PRO A 89 20.05 -4.93 31.49
N VAL A 90 20.06 -3.70 30.96
CA VAL A 90 20.47 -2.51 31.70
C VAL A 90 19.23 -1.86 32.30
N THR A 91 19.17 -1.79 33.63
CA THR A 91 18.11 -1.10 34.37
C THR A 91 18.63 0.23 34.86
N ILE A 92 17.90 1.30 34.55
CA ILE A 92 18.26 2.68 34.88
C ILE A 92 17.23 3.18 35.90
N PRO A 93 17.63 3.45 37.15
CA PRO A 93 16.69 3.95 38.16
C PRO A 93 16.27 5.37 37.79
N LEU A 94 14.97 5.63 37.76
CA LEU A 94 14.40 6.96 37.56
C LEU A 94 14.02 7.57 38.91
N GLU A 95 13.25 6.83 39.71
CA GLU A 95 12.73 7.35 40.97
C GLU A 95 12.36 6.23 41.96
N SER A 96 12.30 6.55 43.25
CA SER A 96 11.78 5.67 44.28
C SER A 96 10.57 6.32 44.95
N PHE A 97 9.60 5.49 45.35
CA PHE A 97 8.35 5.97 45.92
C PHE A 97 7.89 5.14 47.11
N GLN A 98 7.08 5.77 47.96
CA GLN A 98 6.33 5.13 49.03
C GLN A 98 4.91 5.69 49.06
N THR A 99 3.91 4.81 49.09
CA THR A 99 2.49 5.20 49.18
C THR A 99 1.68 4.21 50.00
N ALA A 100 0.70 4.69 50.76
CA ALA A 100 -0.22 3.89 51.55
C ALA A 100 -1.64 4.38 51.28
N GLY A 101 -2.48 3.59 50.59
CA GLY A 101 -3.85 3.95 50.23
C GLY A 101 -3.97 5.30 49.50
N GLY A 102 -3.72 5.33 48.19
CA GLY A 102 -3.76 6.56 47.40
C GLY A 102 -2.91 6.48 46.13
N VAL A 103 -2.71 7.63 45.48
CA VAL A 103 -1.88 7.79 44.26
C VAL A 103 -0.61 8.55 44.62
N TRP A 104 0.55 7.94 44.38
CA TRP A 104 1.83 8.64 44.31
C TRP A 104 2.02 9.19 42.90
N GLN A 105 2.52 10.42 42.79
CA GLN A 105 2.79 11.07 41.51
C GLN A 105 4.15 11.75 41.58
N SER A 106 4.89 11.73 40.48
CA SER A 106 6.08 12.56 40.31
C SER A 106 6.28 12.93 38.85
N ASP A 107 6.94 14.07 38.63
CA ASP A 107 7.28 14.55 37.30
C ASP A 107 8.72 14.14 36.99
N VAL A 108 8.89 13.23 36.03
CA VAL A 108 10.17 12.65 35.62
C VAL A 108 10.52 13.18 34.24
N SER A 109 11.74 13.69 34.06
CA SER A 109 12.20 14.05 32.71
C SER A 109 12.34 12.78 31.85
N ALA A 110 11.86 12.85 30.61
CA ALA A 110 11.97 11.77 29.63
C ALA A 110 13.42 11.30 29.45
N VAL A 111 14.39 12.18 29.71
CA VAL A 111 15.83 11.88 29.67
C VAL A 111 16.49 12.33 30.97
N SER A 112 16.82 11.38 31.85
CA SER A 112 17.73 11.66 32.97
C SER A 112 19.14 11.99 32.46
N GLU A 113 19.94 12.74 33.25
CA GLU A 113 21.37 12.99 32.94
C GLU A 113 22.17 11.70 32.69
N GLN A 114 21.68 10.56 33.21
CA GLN A 114 22.26 9.23 33.09
C GLN A 114 21.81 8.46 31.83
N THR A 115 20.63 8.77 31.27
CA THR A 115 20.12 8.07 30.07
C THR A 115 20.60 8.71 28.78
N ARG A 116 20.64 10.07 28.68
CA ARG A 116 20.96 10.84 27.45
C ARG A 116 20.49 10.14 26.15
N GLY A 117 19.32 9.51 26.23
CA GLY A 117 18.99 8.35 25.40
C GLY A 117 17.97 8.68 24.32
N THR A 118 18.02 7.94 23.22
CA THR A 118 17.01 7.93 22.17
C THR A 118 16.71 6.48 21.82
N GLY A 119 15.52 6.19 21.33
CA GLY A 119 15.07 4.82 21.02
C GLY A 119 14.09 4.26 22.05
N LEU A 120 13.95 2.94 22.06
CA LEU A 120 12.93 2.22 22.84
C LEU A 120 13.42 1.86 24.25
N TYR A 121 12.62 2.21 25.25
CA TYR A 121 12.82 1.89 26.66
C TYR A 121 11.57 1.23 27.24
N ARG A 122 11.76 0.27 28.15
CA ARG A 122 10.65 -0.31 28.91
C ARG A 122 10.64 0.32 30.30
N VAL A 123 9.60 1.08 30.61
CA VAL A 123 9.44 1.69 31.94
C VAL A 123 8.76 0.67 32.85
N VAL A 124 9.37 0.39 33.99
CA VAL A 124 8.92 -0.63 34.95
C VAL A 124 8.71 0.00 36.31
N PHE A 125 7.52 -0.21 36.85
CA PHE A 125 7.12 0.07 38.22
C PHE A 125 7.20 -1.23 39.01
N ASP A 126 8.19 -1.33 39.88
CA ASP A 126 8.39 -2.49 40.75
C ASP A 126 8.11 -2.10 42.20
N ALA A 127 7.20 -2.80 42.87
CA ALA A 127 6.73 -2.43 44.20
C ALA A 127 6.45 -3.67 45.05
N ALA A 128 6.85 -3.64 46.31
CA ALA A 128 6.73 -4.79 47.19
C ALA A 128 5.26 -5.19 47.41
N GLY A 129 4.88 -6.41 47.01
CA GLY A 129 3.51 -6.93 47.11
C GLY A 129 2.64 -6.67 45.88
N CYS A 130 3.15 -5.97 44.88
CA CYS A 130 2.57 -5.83 43.54
C CYS A 130 3.41 -6.64 42.53
N GLY A 131 2.80 -7.15 41.46
CA GLY A 131 3.57 -7.61 40.29
C GLY A 131 4.19 -6.40 39.56
N PRO A 132 5.28 -6.59 38.78
CA PRO A 132 5.87 -5.51 38.00
C PRO A 132 4.87 -5.02 36.95
N ILE A 133 4.59 -3.72 36.96
CA ILE A 133 3.73 -3.06 35.97
C ILE A 133 4.63 -2.32 35.00
N SER A 134 4.44 -2.48 33.68
CA SER A 134 5.36 -1.91 32.71
C SER A 134 4.69 -1.46 31.42
N GLY A 135 5.24 -0.41 30.81
CA GLY A 135 4.90 0.05 29.47
C GLY A 135 6.13 0.43 28.66
N TRP A 136 5.98 0.57 27.36
CA TRP A 136 7.03 0.97 26.44
C TRP A 136 6.98 2.48 26.16
N VAL A 137 8.16 3.08 26.05
CA VAL A 137 8.36 4.49 25.72
C VAL A 137 9.40 4.58 24.60
N LYS A 138 9.18 5.47 23.64
CA LYS A 138 10.08 5.73 22.52
C LYS A 138 10.51 7.19 22.54
N ILE A 139 11.80 7.43 22.72
CA ILE A 139 12.36 8.79 22.80
C ILE A 139 12.94 9.17 21.44
N SER A 140 12.37 10.16 20.77
CA SER A 140 12.69 10.58 19.39
C SER A 140 13.17 12.03 19.34
N GLY A 141 14.23 12.33 18.57
CA GLY A 141 14.66 13.72 18.32
C GLY A 141 16.16 14.01 18.42
N ARG A 142 16.99 13.04 18.82
CA ARG A 142 18.46 13.12 18.74
C ARG A 142 18.97 12.01 17.83
N ASN A 143 20.08 12.25 17.13
CA ASN A 143 20.71 11.21 16.33
C ASN A 143 21.18 10.05 17.26
N PRO A 144 20.71 8.81 17.06
CA PRO A 144 21.09 7.67 17.90
C PRO A 144 22.60 7.45 18.01
N LEU A 145 23.37 7.78 16.98
CA LEU A 145 24.82 7.64 16.97
C LEU A 145 25.55 8.67 17.85
N THR A 146 24.86 9.74 18.25
CA THR A 146 25.42 10.81 19.08
C THR A 146 25.15 10.61 20.57
N THR A 147 24.32 9.62 20.94
CA THR A 147 24.11 9.28 22.34
C THR A 147 25.30 8.48 22.88
N PRO A 148 25.59 8.52 24.20
CA PRO A 148 26.66 7.70 24.78
C PRO A 148 26.47 6.20 24.49
N ILE A 149 25.22 5.73 24.48
CA ILE A 149 24.84 4.33 24.26
C ILE A 149 25.00 3.96 22.78
N GLY A 150 24.39 4.73 21.86
CA GLY A 150 24.47 4.44 20.43
C GLY A 150 25.86 4.69 19.85
N GLY A 151 26.59 5.70 20.33
CA GLY A 151 28.00 5.92 19.99
C GLY A 151 28.89 4.76 20.43
N SER A 152 28.70 4.24 21.64
CA SER A 152 29.42 3.05 22.12
C SER A 152 29.07 1.80 21.31
N ALA A 153 27.79 1.64 20.96
CA ALA A 153 27.33 0.52 20.13
C ALA A 153 27.92 0.59 18.71
N ALA A 154 27.95 1.77 18.09
CA ALA A 154 28.57 2.01 16.79
C ALA A 154 30.09 1.75 16.81
N ALA A 155 30.79 2.19 17.86
CA ALA A 155 32.20 1.87 18.05
C ALA A 155 32.43 0.35 18.19
N THR A 156 31.51 -0.35 18.87
CA THR A 156 31.56 -1.82 19.01
C THR A 156 31.35 -2.54 17.67
N VAL A 157 30.43 -2.06 16.83
CA VAL A 157 30.26 -2.55 15.45
C VAL A 157 31.54 -2.34 14.64
N GLY A 158 32.12 -1.14 14.70
CA GLY A 158 33.37 -0.82 14.02
C GLY A 158 34.54 -1.70 14.46
N ALA A 159 34.71 -1.89 15.77
CA ALA A 159 35.74 -2.77 16.33
C ALA A 159 35.53 -4.24 15.92
N GLY A 160 34.28 -4.71 15.90
CA GLY A 160 33.92 -6.05 15.43
C GLY A 160 34.27 -6.26 13.96
N ALA A 161 33.93 -5.28 13.11
CA ALA A 161 34.28 -5.31 11.68
C ALA A 161 35.80 -5.31 11.44
N ILE A 162 36.54 -4.46 12.15
CA ILE A 162 38.01 -4.42 12.10
C ILE A 162 38.61 -5.76 12.55
N ALA A 163 38.06 -6.38 13.59
CA ALA A 163 38.50 -7.69 14.06
C ALA A 163 38.23 -8.80 13.04
N VAL A 164 37.07 -8.80 12.36
CA VAL A 164 36.75 -9.75 11.28
C VAL A 164 37.70 -9.59 10.09
N VAL A 165 37.98 -8.35 9.67
CA VAL A 165 38.95 -8.07 8.60
C VAL A 165 40.36 -8.50 9.00
N GLY A 166 40.81 -8.14 10.19
CA GLY A 166 42.10 -8.56 10.73
C GLY A 166 42.22 -10.09 10.85
N ALA A 167 41.12 -10.75 11.20
CA ALA A 167 41.03 -12.20 11.22
C ALA A 167 41.21 -12.80 9.82
N ALA A 168 40.54 -12.26 8.80
CA ALA A 168 40.70 -12.70 7.41
C ALA A 168 42.15 -12.57 6.93
N ILE A 169 42.79 -11.42 7.18
CA ILE A 169 44.21 -11.19 6.86
C ILE A 169 45.12 -12.20 7.58
N ARG A 170 44.85 -12.49 8.86
CA ARG A 170 45.60 -13.49 9.64
C ARG A 170 45.30 -14.92 9.22
N GLY A 171 44.11 -15.17 8.67
CA GLY A 171 43.69 -16.42 8.05
C GLY A 171 44.53 -16.77 6.83
N VAL A 172 44.82 -15.78 5.98
CA VAL A 172 45.75 -15.91 4.84
C VAL A 172 47.17 -16.23 5.30
N ARG A 173 47.64 -15.60 6.41
CA ARG A 173 49.06 -15.64 6.80
C ARG A 173 49.47 -16.74 7.79
N SER A 174 48.61 -17.18 8.71
CA SER A 174 49.08 -18.00 9.84
C SER A 174 48.08 -19.03 10.40
N ARG A 175 46.98 -19.34 9.69
CA ARG A 175 45.91 -20.29 10.11
C ARG A 175 45.31 -20.06 11.52
N LYS A 176 45.47 -18.87 12.10
CA LYS A 176 45.07 -18.53 13.49
C LYS A 176 44.04 -17.39 13.57
N GLY A 177 43.27 -17.17 12.51
CA GLY A 177 42.28 -16.07 12.44
C GLY A 177 40.90 -16.41 13.00
N LEU A 178 40.53 -17.69 13.07
CA LEU A 178 39.15 -18.12 13.35
C LEU A 178 38.60 -17.60 14.69
N THR A 179 39.39 -17.62 15.76
CA THR A 179 38.98 -17.10 17.07
C THR A 179 38.71 -15.61 17.03
N LEU A 180 39.53 -14.84 16.30
CA LEU A 180 39.34 -13.40 16.14
C LEU A 180 38.12 -13.08 15.26
N ALA A 181 37.82 -13.92 14.27
CA ALA A 181 36.62 -13.80 13.44
C ALA A 181 35.33 -14.07 14.23
N VAL A 182 35.33 -15.10 15.07
CA VAL A 182 34.19 -15.43 15.94
C VAL A 182 33.93 -14.31 16.95
N VAL A 183 34.99 -13.84 17.63
CA VAL A 183 34.87 -12.74 18.60
C VAL A 183 34.46 -11.44 17.91
N GLY A 184 35.02 -11.12 16.74
CA GLY A 184 34.68 -9.93 15.97
C GLY A 184 33.23 -9.92 15.48
N GLY A 185 32.75 -11.06 14.97
CA GLY A 185 31.36 -11.21 14.53
C GLY A 185 30.36 -11.13 15.68
N ALA A 186 30.67 -11.71 16.84
CA ALA A 186 29.83 -11.61 18.03
C ALA A 186 29.75 -10.17 18.56
N LEU A 187 30.88 -9.45 18.64
CA LEU A 187 30.90 -8.04 19.04
C LEU A 187 30.15 -7.15 18.05
N GLY A 188 30.33 -7.39 16.74
CA GLY A 188 29.61 -6.67 15.69
C GLY A 188 28.09 -6.85 15.79
N GLY A 189 27.63 -8.09 15.99
CA GLY A 189 26.21 -8.40 16.19
C GLY A 189 25.63 -7.78 17.45
N LEU A 190 26.37 -7.76 18.57
CA LEU A 190 25.94 -7.11 19.81
C LEU A 190 25.79 -5.60 19.63
N GLY A 191 26.75 -4.94 18.99
CA GLY A 191 26.67 -3.50 18.68
C GLY A 191 25.49 -3.18 17.76
N ALA A 192 25.25 -4.00 16.74
CA ALA A 192 24.15 -3.83 15.80
C ALA A 192 22.77 -4.00 16.48
N CYS A 193 22.65 -4.96 17.40
CA CYS A 193 21.44 -5.21 18.18
C CYS A 193 21.06 -3.98 19.03
N VAL A 194 22.05 -3.39 19.73
CA VAL A 194 21.85 -2.19 20.55
C VAL A 194 21.50 -0.97 19.69
N LEU A 195 22.16 -0.80 18.53
CA LEU A 195 21.81 0.26 17.58
C LEU A 195 20.37 0.11 17.10
N ASN A 196 19.93 -1.09 16.73
CA ASN A 196 18.58 -1.34 16.27
C ASN A 196 17.50 -0.90 17.29
N GLN A 197 17.77 -1.07 18.60
CA GLN A 197 16.88 -0.56 19.65
C GLN A 197 16.99 0.96 19.84
N GLN A 198 18.19 1.55 19.70
CA GLN A 198 18.39 3.00 19.77
C GLN A 198 17.76 3.74 18.58
N PHE A 199 17.60 3.08 17.43
CA PHE A 199 16.79 3.57 16.31
C PHE A 199 15.28 3.38 16.52
N GLY A 200 14.87 2.71 17.60
CA GLY A 200 13.47 2.49 17.95
C GLY A 200 12.78 1.40 17.15
N ASN A 201 13.53 0.49 16.51
CA ASN A 201 12.97 -0.54 15.62
C ASN A 201 12.45 -1.76 16.38
N ALA A 202 13.25 -2.31 17.31
CA ALA A 202 12.87 -3.47 18.09
C ALA A 202 13.64 -3.54 19.42
N PRO A 203 13.05 -4.12 20.48
CA PRO A 203 13.72 -4.24 21.76
C PRO A 203 14.84 -5.29 21.76
N VAL A 204 15.88 -5.02 22.54
CA VAL A 204 16.91 -6.00 22.86
C VAL A 204 16.35 -6.99 23.88
N THR A 205 16.17 -8.23 23.44
CA THR A 205 15.80 -9.36 24.30
C THR A 205 16.88 -10.44 24.24
N TRP A 206 16.83 -11.42 25.13
CA TRP A 206 17.77 -12.56 25.09
C TRP A 206 17.69 -13.34 23.78
N SER A 207 16.52 -13.45 23.15
CA SER A 207 16.38 -14.04 21.81
C SER A 207 16.92 -13.12 20.72
N SER A 208 16.74 -11.80 20.84
CA SER A 208 17.36 -10.82 19.93
C SER A 208 18.89 -10.97 19.91
N TRP A 209 19.54 -11.24 21.05
CA TRP A 209 21.00 -11.40 21.10
C TRP A 209 21.48 -12.53 20.19
N ALA A 210 20.82 -13.69 20.21
CA ALA A 210 21.16 -14.81 19.35
C ALA A 210 20.92 -14.48 17.87
N THR A 211 19.78 -13.87 17.55
CA THR A 211 19.41 -13.49 16.17
C THR A 211 20.39 -12.51 15.54
N TRP A 212 20.95 -11.58 16.33
CA TRP A 212 21.88 -10.58 15.82
C TRP A 212 23.35 -11.02 15.87
N THR A 213 23.73 -11.92 16.77
CA THR A 213 25.14 -12.36 16.87
C THR A 213 25.46 -13.55 15.98
N VAL A 214 24.52 -14.47 15.77
CA VAL A 214 24.75 -15.71 14.99
C VAL A 214 25.06 -15.42 13.51
N PRO A 215 24.31 -14.58 12.78
CA PRO A 215 24.61 -14.29 11.38
C PRO A 215 25.96 -13.59 11.19
N PHE A 216 26.29 -12.64 12.06
CA PHE A 216 27.55 -11.88 12.00
C PHE A 216 28.76 -12.74 12.36
N THR A 217 28.60 -13.65 13.33
CA THR A 217 29.61 -14.66 13.65
C THR A 217 29.79 -15.65 12.50
N GLY A 218 28.69 -16.12 11.92
CA GLY A 218 28.70 -17.00 10.74
C GLY A 218 29.40 -16.35 9.54
N PHE A 219 29.08 -15.10 9.26
CA PHE A 219 29.72 -14.31 8.21
C PHE A 219 31.23 -14.15 8.45
N GLY A 220 31.63 -13.80 9.69
CA GLY A 220 33.04 -13.71 10.06
C GLY A 220 33.79 -15.03 9.86
N VAL A 221 33.18 -16.16 10.23
CA VAL A 221 33.73 -17.51 10.03
C VAL A 221 33.86 -17.84 8.54
N VAL A 222 32.82 -17.60 7.73
CA VAL A 222 32.84 -17.85 6.28
C VAL A 222 33.94 -17.05 5.59
N LEU A 223 34.05 -15.76 5.90
CA LEU A 223 35.12 -14.91 5.38
C LEU A 223 36.51 -15.42 5.79
N ASN A 224 36.67 -15.85 7.05
CA ASN A 224 37.95 -16.37 7.53
C ASN A 224 38.36 -17.67 6.81
N VAL A 225 37.40 -18.59 6.66
CA VAL A 225 37.61 -19.87 5.98
C VAL A 225 37.94 -19.63 4.51
N GLY A 226 37.20 -18.77 3.81
CA GLY A 226 37.48 -18.39 2.42
C GLY A 226 38.85 -17.73 2.23
N ALA A 227 39.25 -16.86 3.16
CA ALA A 227 40.58 -16.24 3.13
C ALA A 227 41.70 -17.28 3.35
N SER A 228 41.49 -18.25 4.23
CA SER A 228 42.46 -19.32 4.50
C SER A 228 42.60 -20.32 3.34
N THR A 229 41.55 -20.55 2.55
CA THR A 229 41.60 -21.41 1.36
C THR A 229 42.28 -20.72 0.18
N LEU A 230 42.12 -19.40 0.03
CA LEU A 230 42.87 -18.59 -0.93
C LEU A 230 44.37 -18.58 -0.63
N GLY A 231 44.76 -18.50 0.65
CA GLY A 231 46.16 -18.65 1.07
C GLY A 231 46.76 -20.01 0.70
N ARG A 232 45.98 -21.09 0.68
CA ARG A 232 46.43 -22.43 0.25
C ARG A 232 46.72 -22.50 -1.26
N ARG A 233 45.91 -21.85 -2.10
CA ARG A 233 46.15 -21.83 -3.56
C ARG A 233 47.41 -21.05 -3.93
N GLY A 234 47.71 -19.98 -3.21
CA GLY A 234 48.92 -19.18 -3.44
C GLY A 234 50.23 -19.87 -3.03
N GLU A 235 50.19 -20.85 -2.11
CA GLU A 235 51.38 -21.66 -1.76
C GLU A 235 51.59 -22.86 -2.69
N GLU A 236 50.55 -23.33 -3.41
CA GLU A 236 50.65 -24.46 -4.37
C GLU A 236 51.10 -24.02 -5.78
N GLU A 237 50.97 -22.73 -6.15
CA GLU A 237 51.43 -22.19 -7.45
C GLU A 237 52.89 -21.69 -7.47
N GLY A 238 53.64 -21.87 -6.37
CA GLY A 238 55.01 -21.36 -6.22
C GLY A 238 56.08 -22.43 -6.04
N ALA A 239 56.33 -23.29 -7.04
CA ALA A 239 57.55 -24.11 -7.12
C ALA A 239 58.05 -24.21 -8.58
N PRO A 240 59.35 -23.94 -8.87
CA PRO A 240 59.85 -23.84 -10.25
C PRO A 240 60.31 -25.18 -10.87
N GLU A 241 60.41 -25.16 -12.20
CA GLU A 241 60.71 -26.24 -13.15
C GLU A 241 62.03 -27.02 -12.91
N GLY A 242 62.02 -28.30 -13.31
CA GLY A 242 63.21 -29.16 -13.46
C GLY A 242 62.93 -30.46 -14.21
N GLU A 243 63.35 -30.48 -15.48
CA GLU A 243 63.80 -31.58 -16.37
C GLU A 243 63.35 -33.05 -16.18
N GLY A 244 62.92 -33.68 -17.30
CA GLY A 244 63.44 -35.00 -17.70
C GLY A 244 62.47 -36.19 -17.90
N ALA A 245 62.29 -36.58 -19.17
CA ALA A 245 62.18 -37.94 -19.73
C ALA A 245 60.98 -38.88 -19.42
N ALA A 246 60.46 -39.48 -20.50
CA ALA A 246 59.66 -40.74 -20.55
C ALA A 246 60.61 -41.95 -20.84
N PRO A 247 60.20 -43.25 -20.93
CA PRO A 247 58.85 -43.87 -20.84
C PRO A 247 58.77 -45.24 -20.07
N ASP A 248 57.60 -45.90 -20.16
CA ASP A 248 57.30 -47.36 -20.11
C ASP A 248 57.04 -48.18 -18.81
N SER A 249 55.79 -48.68 -18.75
CA SER A 249 55.33 -50.09 -18.54
C SER A 249 55.39 -50.85 -17.19
N ALA A 250 54.27 -51.56 -16.93
CA ALA A 250 54.05 -52.83 -16.22
C ALA A 250 54.15 -52.94 -14.66
N GLY A 251 53.07 -53.51 -14.05
CA GLY A 251 52.86 -53.77 -12.60
C GLY A 251 53.65 -54.98 -12.01
N PRO A 252 53.22 -55.73 -10.95
CA PRO A 252 51.97 -55.69 -10.14
C PRO A 252 52.10 -55.84 -8.57
N GLY A 253 51.14 -55.28 -7.80
CA GLY A 253 50.60 -55.71 -6.47
C GLY A 253 51.50 -56.02 -5.25
N PRO A 254 50.96 -56.44 -4.06
CA PRO A 254 49.68 -56.10 -3.41
C PRO A 254 49.78 -55.81 -1.88
N ARG A 255 48.61 -55.47 -1.30
CA ARG A 255 48.14 -55.58 0.12
C ARG A 255 48.17 -54.32 0.99
N GLY A 256 46.96 -53.92 1.44
CA GLY A 256 46.80 -53.07 2.62
C GLY A 256 45.41 -52.47 2.83
N SER A 257 44.49 -53.27 3.38
CA SER A 257 43.35 -52.88 4.25
C SER A 257 42.22 -51.95 3.74
N THR A 258 41.04 -52.57 3.82
CA THR A 258 39.62 -52.20 3.79
C THR A 258 39.13 -50.93 4.54
N PRO A 259 37.85 -50.51 4.30
CA PRO A 259 37.29 -49.15 4.51
C PRO A 259 36.54 -49.00 5.84
N PHE A 260 36.11 -47.78 6.26
CA PHE A 260 34.94 -47.44 7.14
C PHE A 260 34.87 -45.88 7.37
N PRO A 261 33.79 -45.28 7.94
CA PRO A 261 32.99 -44.20 7.30
C PRO A 261 32.65 -43.02 8.26
N TRP A 262 31.75 -42.14 7.82
CA TRP A 262 31.22 -41.01 8.61
C TRP A 262 29.92 -41.37 9.39
N PRO A 263 29.65 -40.73 10.55
CA PRO A 263 28.69 -41.20 11.55
C PRO A 263 27.24 -40.67 11.38
N ARG A 264 26.29 -41.45 11.92
CA ARG A 264 24.86 -41.11 12.14
C ARG A 264 24.62 -40.42 13.51
N PRO A 265 23.51 -39.69 13.71
CA PRO A 265 22.97 -39.36 15.03
C PRO A 265 22.15 -40.54 15.63
N PRO A 266 21.83 -40.54 16.94
CA PRO A 266 21.44 -41.75 17.66
C PRO A 266 19.96 -42.12 17.53
N PHE A 267 19.73 -43.43 17.64
CA PHE A 267 18.45 -44.13 17.73
C PHE A 267 17.68 -43.87 19.03
N SER A 268 16.35 -43.92 18.96
CA SER A 268 15.54 -44.65 19.95
C SER A 268 14.74 -45.76 19.24
N ARG A 269 14.94 -47.00 19.68
CA ARG A 269 14.25 -48.23 19.24
C ARG A 269 12.83 -48.33 19.81
N ARG A 270 11.88 -48.83 19.02
CA ARG A 270 11.28 -50.17 19.23
C ARG A 270 10.47 -50.64 18.01
N ASN A 271 10.93 -51.78 17.47
CA ASN A 271 10.24 -52.96 16.92
C ASN A 271 8.92 -52.78 16.14
N GLY A 272 8.70 -53.40 14.97
CA GLY A 272 9.46 -54.41 14.25
C GLY A 272 8.58 -55.13 13.21
N ALA A 273 9.24 -55.77 12.24
CA ALA A 273 8.76 -56.77 11.27
C ALA A 273 7.70 -56.29 10.24
N GLY A 274 7.83 -56.50 8.93
CA GLY A 274 8.82 -57.21 8.14
C GLY A 274 8.21 -57.60 6.78
N ALA A 275 9.09 -57.83 5.80
CA ALA A 275 8.91 -58.51 4.52
C ALA A 275 8.59 -57.67 3.26
N GLY A 276 9.60 -57.61 2.39
CA GLY A 276 9.45 -58.04 0.99
C GLY A 276 9.32 -56.95 -0.07
N ARG A 277 10.45 -56.57 -0.68
CA ARG A 277 10.52 -55.97 -2.02
C ARG A 277 10.90 -57.07 -3.04
N PRO A 278 10.60 -56.88 -4.33
CA PRO A 278 11.70 -56.92 -5.30
C PRO A 278 11.75 -55.69 -6.23
N GLU A 279 12.94 -55.46 -6.77
CA GLU A 279 13.40 -54.30 -7.55
C GLU A 279 12.88 -54.21 -9.00
N PRO A 280 13.00 -53.04 -9.66
CA PRO A 280 12.61 -52.83 -11.06
C PRO A 280 13.79 -52.89 -12.04
N SER A 281 13.47 -53.25 -13.30
CA SER A 281 14.33 -53.21 -14.48
C SER A 281 14.09 -51.94 -15.31
N SER A 282 15.10 -51.52 -16.06
CA SER A 282 15.22 -50.26 -16.83
C SER A 282 14.93 -50.44 -18.33
N ALA A 283 14.34 -49.40 -18.96
CA ALA A 283 14.28 -49.17 -20.42
C ALA A 283 13.81 -47.70 -20.73
N PRO A 284 13.96 -47.14 -21.95
CA PRO A 284 14.57 -45.82 -22.25
C PRO A 284 13.59 -44.67 -22.61
N PRO A 285 14.06 -43.43 -22.92
CA PRO A 285 13.24 -42.21 -22.95
C PRO A 285 12.49 -41.96 -24.27
N ALA A 286 11.34 -41.26 -24.17
CA ALA A 286 10.43 -40.93 -25.27
C ALA A 286 10.62 -39.50 -25.82
N ALA A 287 10.20 -39.33 -27.08
CA ALA A 287 10.34 -38.18 -27.98
C ALA A 287 9.42 -36.97 -27.65
N PRO A 288 9.71 -35.76 -28.18
CA PRO A 288 8.98 -34.52 -27.85
C PRO A 288 7.64 -34.33 -28.62
N PRO A 289 6.70 -33.53 -28.09
CA PRO A 289 5.35 -33.38 -28.63
C PRO A 289 5.22 -32.38 -29.79
N SER A 290 4.22 -32.63 -30.64
CA SER A 290 3.89 -31.95 -31.91
C SER A 290 2.95 -30.74 -31.73
N GLN A 291 3.11 -29.72 -32.57
CA GLN A 291 2.26 -28.52 -32.66
C GLN A 291 0.86 -28.80 -33.25
N PRO A 292 -0.19 -28.03 -32.89
CA PRO A 292 -1.51 -28.08 -33.53
C PRO A 292 -1.68 -27.04 -34.67
N THR A 293 -2.33 -27.48 -35.75
CA THR A 293 -2.68 -26.73 -36.98
C THR A 293 -4.03 -25.96 -36.82
N PRO A 294 -4.27 -24.81 -37.49
CA PRO A 294 -5.48 -24.02 -37.30
C PRO A 294 -6.70 -24.52 -38.11
N ALA A 295 -7.90 -24.37 -37.53
CA ALA A 295 -9.18 -24.70 -38.14
C ALA A 295 -9.78 -23.50 -38.93
N ALA A 296 -10.39 -23.80 -40.08
CA ALA A 296 -11.03 -22.84 -40.99
C ALA A 296 -12.48 -22.48 -40.56
N PRO A 297 -13.01 -21.30 -40.95
CA PRO A 297 -14.33 -20.83 -40.56
C PRO A 297 -15.49 -21.41 -41.39
N PRO A 298 -16.73 -21.46 -40.85
CA PRO A 298 -17.89 -22.00 -41.56
C PRO A 298 -18.57 -20.98 -42.48
N VAL A 299 -19.03 -21.48 -43.64
CA VAL A 299 -19.82 -20.80 -44.68
C VAL A 299 -21.32 -20.91 -44.36
N PRO A 300 -22.14 -19.86 -44.51
CA PRO A 300 -23.60 -19.95 -44.43
C PRO A 300 -24.22 -20.33 -45.79
N ARG A 301 -25.19 -21.26 -45.74
CA ARG A 301 -26.00 -21.73 -46.87
C ARG A 301 -27.27 -20.89 -47.00
N ALA A 302 -27.61 -20.50 -48.22
CA ALA A 302 -28.86 -19.87 -48.62
C ALA A 302 -29.89 -20.91 -49.09
N GLU A 303 -31.17 -20.59 -48.94
CA GLU A 303 -32.35 -21.09 -49.69
C GLU A 303 -33.40 -19.95 -49.53
N GLU A 304 -33.72 -19.18 -50.58
CA GLU A 304 -34.81 -19.39 -51.57
C GLU A 304 -36.22 -19.12 -50.98
N GLU A 305 -37.18 -18.40 -51.57
CA GLU A 305 -37.33 -17.75 -52.89
C GLU A 305 -38.71 -17.02 -52.91
N THR A 306 -38.89 -16.11 -53.88
CA THR A 306 -40.18 -15.63 -54.49
C THR A 306 -41.12 -14.70 -53.67
N ALA A 307 -41.84 -13.72 -54.22
CA ALA A 307 -41.87 -13.00 -55.50
C ALA A 307 -42.83 -11.77 -55.35
N SER A 308 -42.42 -10.58 -55.81
CA SER A 308 -43.03 -9.71 -56.86
C SER A 308 -44.58 -9.69 -57.11
N PRO A 309 -45.20 -8.70 -57.83
CA PRO A 309 -44.71 -7.36 -58.28
C PRO A 309 -45.79 -6.22 -58.54
N VAL A 310 -45.32 -5.08 -59.11
CA VAL A 310 -45.89 -4.05 -60.06
C VAL A 310 -47.03 -3.07 -59.67
N ALA A 311 -46.79 -1.76 -59.88
CA ALA A 311 -47.40 -0.84 -60.89
C ALA A 311 -47.38 0.64 -60.41
N GLU A 312 -46.57 1.54 -60.99
CA GLU A 312 -46.88 2.45 -62.12
C GLU A 312 -48.07 3.42 -61.86
N ALA A 313 -48.12 4.69 -62.22
CA ALA A 313 -47.23 5.78 -62.66
C ALA A 313 -48.17 7.00 -62.81
N GLY A 314 -47.73 8.26 -62.58
CA GLY A 314 -48.61 9.41 -62.87
C GLY A 314 -48.19 10.81 -62.39
N THR A 315 -47.19 11.39 -63.05
CA THR A 315 -47.10 12.79 -63.56
C THR A 315 -47.62 14.03 -62.77
N VAL A 316 -46.64 14.91 -62.46
CA VAL A 316 -46.52 16.37 -62.83
C VAL A 316 -46.87 17.50 -61.81
N ALA A 317 -45.84 18.34 -61.60
CA ALA A 317 -45.77 19.80 -61.34
C ALA A 317 -45.91 20.41 -59.92
N ALA A 318 -44.74 20.87 -59.42
CA ALA A 318 -44.40 22.20 -58.88
C ALA A 318 -45.28 22.86 -57.78
N ASN A 319 -44.75 22.92 -56.55
CA ASN A 319 -44.26 24.16 -55.89
C ASN A 319 -44.04 23.97 -54.38
N GLY A 320 -42.90 24.45 -53.89
CA GLY A 320 -42.77 25.11 -52.59
C GLY A 320 -42.53 24.24 -51.35
N GLY A 321 -41.41 24.51 -50.67
CA GLY A 321 -41.22 24.21 -49.25
C GLY A 321 -40.40 22.96 -48.96
N VAL A 322 -39.13 23.15 -48.61
CA VAL A 322 -38.25 22.09 -48.07
C VAL A 322 -38.80 21.69 -46.70
N ALA A 323 -39.60 20.63 -46.64
CA ALA A 323 -39.86 19.87 -45.44
C ALA A 323 -38.73 18.84 -45.28
N GLN A 324 -38.08 18.84 -44.11
CA GLN A 324 -37.11 17.83 -43.73
C GLN A 324 -37.77 16.44 -43.65
N PRO A 325 -37.07 15.36 -44.02
CA PRO A 325 -37.61 14.01 -43.92
C PRO A 325 -37.69 13.60 -42.44
N GLU A 326 -38.83 13.03 -42.08
CA GLU A 326 -39.09 12.37 -40.80
C GLU A 326 -37.96 11.39 -40.48
N THR A 327 -37.15 11.77 -39.50
CA THR A 327 -36.23 10.88 -38.82
C THR A 327 -37.05 9.76 -38.19
N ARG A 328 -36.72 8.51 -38.54
CA ARG A 328 -36.96 7.33 -37.69
C ARG A 328 -36.80 7.75 -36.23
N GLU A 329 -37.83 7.53 -35.42
CA GLU A 329 -37.79 7.68 -33.97
C GLU A 329 -36.53 7.02 -33.42
N GLY A 330 -35.51 7.84 -33.18
CA GLY A 330 -34.41 7.49 -32.29
C GLY A 330 -35.00 7.44 -30.89
N GLN A 331 -34.77 6.35 -30.17
CA GLN A 331 -35.02 6.28 -28.74
C GLN A 331 -34.37 7.51 -28.09
N ALA A 332 -35.21 8.45 -27.65
CA ALA A 332 -34.79 9.56 -26.81
C ALA A 332 -34.22 8.96 -25.52
N GLY A 333 -33.02 9.37 -25.14
CA GLY A 333 -32.47 9.05 -23.82
C GLY A 333 -33.39 9.57 -22.72
N PRO A 334 -33.33 9.01 -21.50
CA PRO A 334 -34.13 9.52 -20.39
C PRO A 334 -33.71 10.97 -20.06
N ASP A 335 -34.70 11.86 -19.96
CA ASP A 335 -34.49 13.25 -19.56
C ASP A 335 -33.78 13.33 -18.19
N THR A 336 -32.82 14.23 -18.02
CA THR A 336 -32.15 14.51 -16.72
C THR A 336 -32.47 15.93 -16.27
N TYR A 337 -32.18 16.24 -15.00
CA TYR A 337 -32.19 17.60 -14.50
C TYR A 337 -31.01 17.85 -13.55
N THR A 338 -30.54 19.08 -13.55
CA THR A 338 -29.45 19.54 -12.69
C THR A 338 -29.91 19.68 -11.24
N ALA A 339 -29.06 19.23 -10.32
CA ALA A 339 -29.22 19.37 -8.88
C ALA A 339 -27.89 19.69 -8.20
N HIS A 340 -27.95 20.28 -7.02
CA HIS A 340 -26.84 20.57 -6.14
C HIS A 340 -27.03 19.82 -4.82
N GLY A 341 -25.93 19.40 -4.20
CA GLY A 341 -25.99 18.84 -2.86
C GLY A 341 -26.39 19.91 -1.83
N LEU A 342 -27.38 19.61 -0.99
CA LEU A 342 -27.81 20.46 0.11
C LEU A 342 -27.28 19.92 1.44
N LEU A 343 -26.55 20.78 2.14
CA LEU A 343 -26.07 20.62 3.52
C LEU A 343 -26.30 21.94 4.26
N ASP A 344 -27.55 22.28 4.58
CA ASP A 344 -27.85 23.57 5.19
C ASP A 344 -27.85 23.51 6.73
N CYS A 345 -27.04 24.36 7.35
CA CYS A 345 -26.94 24.51 8.80
C CYS A 345 -26.26 25.84 9.16
N PRO A 346 -26.33 26.30 10.42
CA PRO A 346 -25.57 27.47 10.84
C PRO A 346 -24.05 27.29 10.58
N PRO A 347 -23.37 28.28 9.98
CA PRO A 347 -21.94 28.19 9.65
C PRO A 347 -21.04 28.24 10.90
N VAL A 348 -21.57 28.73 12.01
CA VAL A 348 -20.94 28.74 13.33
C VAL A 348 -21.90 28.14 14.36
N VAL A 349 -21.44 27.17 15.14
CA VAL A 349 -22.25 26.45 16.14
C VAL A 349 -21.57 26.44 17.50
N VAL A 350 -22.37 26.37 18.57
CA VAL A 350 -21.86 26.28 19.94
C VAL A 350 -21.71 24.82 20.35
N ALA A 351 -20.55 24.48 20.90
CA ALA A 351 -20.29 23.15 21.44
C ALA A 351 -21.33 22.73 22.49
N ALA A 352 -21.61 21.43 22.55
CA ALA A 352 -22.61 20.82 23.44
C ALA A 352 -24.04 21.37 23.30
N ARG A 353 -24.33 22.15 22.24
CA ARG A 353 -25.66 22.57 21.85
C ARG A 353 -26.02 21.88 20.54
N GLU A 354 -27.18 21.22 20.53
CA GLU A 354 -27.68 20.57 19.33
C GLU A 354 -28.09 21.60 18.27
N PHE A 355 -27.81 21.31 17.01
CA PHE A 355 -28.24 22.08 15.85
C PHE A 355 -28.77 21.16 14.75
N THR A 356 -29.56 21.72 13.85
CA THR A 356 -30.13 21.00 12.71
C THR A 356 -29.23 21.11 11.50
N LEU A 357 -29.11 20.01 10.76
CA LEU A 357 -28.56 19.95 9.43
C LEU A 357 -29.66 19.47 8.48
N GLU A 358 -30.08 20.33 7.56
CA GLU A 358 -30.94 19.93 6.45
C GLU A 358 -30.09 19.31 5.34
N VAL A 359 -30.47 18.12 4.92
CA VAL A 359 -29.73 17.27 3.98
C VAL A 359 -30.66 16.90 2.83
N GLY A 360 -30.18 17.05 1.61
CA GLY A 360 -30.94 16.66 0.43
C GLY A 360 -30.28 17.17 -0.84
N VAL A 361 -31.11 17.48 -1.83
CA VAL A 361 -30.68 18.13 -3.07
C VAL A 361 -31.48 19.39 -3.32
N ALA A 362 -30.87 20.36 -3.99
CA ALA A 362 -31.46 21.66 -4.29
C ALA A 362 -31.28 22.02 -5.78
N PRO A 363 -32.14 22.89 -6.36
CA PRO A 363 -31.97 23.35 -7.73
C PRO A 363 -30.78 24.31 -7.91
N GLU A 364 -30.31 24.93 -6.83
CA GLU A 364 -29.21 25.90 -6.84
C GLU A 364 -28.21 25.55 -5.73
N ALA A 365 -26.96 26.00 -5.89
CA ALA A 365 -25.91 25.80 -4.89
C ALA A 365 -26.27 26.53 -3.58
N ALA A 366 -26.18 25.81 -2.46
CA ALA A 366 -26.36 26.40 -1.14
C ALA A 366 -25.09 27.15 -0.68
N THR A 367 -25.26 28.33 -0.09
CA THR A 367 -24.15 29.12 0.47
C THR A 367 -23.39 28.32 1.53
N GLY A 368 -22.06 28.35 1.50
CA GLY A 368 -21.21 27.60 2.43
C GLY A 368 -21.10 26.10 2.13
N VAL A 369 -21.72 25.61 1.04
CA VAL A 369 -21.64 24.21 0.63
C VAL A 369 -20.74 24.09 -0.61
N ALA A 370 -19.57 23.48 -0.41
CA ALA A 370 -18.68 23.10 -1.47
C ALA A 370 -19.19 21.83 -2.14
N GLY A 371 -19.57 21.94 -3.40
CA GLY A 371 -20.13 20.82 -4.14
C GLY A 371 -20.57 21.30 -5.50
N GLU A 372 -20.28 20.50 -6.50
CA GLU A 372 -20.59 20.83 -7.87
C GLU A 372 -22.04 20.45 -8.20
N ALA A 373 -22.61 21.06 -9.23
CA ALA A 373 -23.85 20.57 -9.81
C ALA A 373 -23.68 19.14 -10.35
N PHE A 374 -24.70 18.31 -10.23
CA PHE A 374 -24.75 16.98 -10.83
C PHE A 374 -26.12 16.72 -11.46
N GLU A 375 -26.17 15.79 -12.42
CA GLU A 375 -27.42 15.44 -13.09
C GLU A 375 -28.10 14.26 -12.41
N LEU A 376 -29.39 14.41 -12.17
CA LEU A 376 -30.26 13.37 -11.68
C LEU A 376 -31.20 12.88 -12.80
N PRO A 377 -31.50 11.57 -12.87
CA PRO A 377 -32.51 11.06 -13.80
C PRO A 377 -33.87 11.72 -13.53
N SER A 378 -34.57 12.19 -14.56
CA SER A 378 -35.95 12.60 -14.37
C SER A 378 -36.79 11.37 -14.00
N PRO A 379 -37.58 11.42 -12.92
CA PRO A 379 -38.36 10.26 -12.49
C PRO A 379 -39.35 9.81 -13.58
N GLY A 380 -39.85 10.75 -14.39
CA GLY A 380 -40.94 10.53 -15.34
C GLY A 380 -42.30 10.57 -14.64
N THR A 381 -43.38 10.76 -15.41
CA THR A 381 -44.72 10.96 -14.86
C THR A 381 -45.17 9.76 -14.02
N GLY A 382 -45.52 10.00 -12.75
CA GLY A 382 -46.05 8.99 -11.83
C GLY A 382 -45.04 7.95 -11.34
N ARG A 383 -43.74 8.17 -11.55
CA ARG A 383 -42.66 7.30 -11.09
C ARG A 383 -41.86 7.97 -9.98
N SER A 384 -41.12 7.15 -9.23
CA SER A 384 -40.20 7.60 -8.20
C SER A 384 -39.01 6.66 -8.10
N TYR A 385 -37.90 7.17 -7.57
CA TYR A 385 -36.73 6.36 -7.24
C TYR A 385 -36.07 6.86 -5.96
N GLU A 386 -35.24 6.00 -5.37
CA GLU A 386 -34.52 6.30 -4.14
C GLU A 386 -33.23 7.08 -4.43
N LEU A 387 -33.06 8.19 -3.71
CA LEU A 387 -31.79 8.89 -3.53
C LEU A 387 -31.26 8.57 -2.15
N VAL A 388 -30.10 7.93 -2.09
CA VAL A 388 -29.38 7.71 -0.84
C VAL A 388 -28.39 8.85 -0.64
N VAL A 389 -28.41 9.47 0.55
CA VAL A 389 -27.41 10.46 0.96
C VAL A 389 -26.60 9.88 2.11
N ASP A 390 -25.35 9.52 1.85
CA ASP A 390 -24.42 9.00 2.84
C ASP A 390 -23.63 10.14 3.46
N LEU A 391 -23.83 10.39 4.75
CA LEU A 391 -23.18 11.47 5.50
C LEU A 391 -21.89 10.99 6.18
N ASP A 392 -20.86 11.82 6.13
CA ASP A 392 -19.73 11.78 7.06
C ASP A 392 -19.71 13.08 7.88
N ILE A 393 -19.85 12.96 9.20
CA ILE A 393 -20.07 14.08 10.12
C ILE A 393 -18.88 14.23 11.08
N GLN A 394 -17.68 14.45 10.52
CA GLN A 394 -16.43 14.41 11.27
C GLN A 394 -16.45 15.38 12.46
N GLY A 395 -16.21 14.83 13.67
CA GLY A 395 -16.24 15.60 14.91
C GLY A 395 -17.64 16.02 15.39
N PHE A 396 -18.69 15.44 14.85
CA PHE A 396 -20.07 15.57 15.34
C PHE A 396 -20.64 14.21 15.75
N THR A 397 -21.70 14.24 16.56
CA THR A 397 -22.50 13.08 16.90
C THR A 397 -23.96 13.30 16.49
N LEU A 398 -24.57 12.29 15.88
CA LEU A 398 -26.01 12.30 15.59
C LEU A 398 -26.83 12.13 16.87
N ARG A 399 -28.04 12.66 16.86
CA ARG A 399 -29.05 12.33 17.86
C ARG A 399 -29.33 10.83 17.83
N ALA A 400 -29.50 10.24 19.01
CA ALA A 400 -29.78 8.81 19.15
C ALA A 400 -31.01 8.38 18.32
N GLY A 401 -30.83 7.37 17.47
CA GLY A 401 -31.86 6.85 16.58
C GLY A 401 -31.83 7.42 15.15
N GLU A 402 -31.05 8.47 14.90
CA GLU A 402 -30.80 8.96 13.55
C GLU A 402 -29.67 8.20 12.85
N SER A 403 -29.66 8.27 11.52
CA SER A 403 -28.75 7.53 10.65
C SER A 403 -27.79 8.49 9.94
N MET A 404 -26.58 8.03 9.61
CA MET A 404 -25.70 8.75 8.66
C MET A 404 -26.16 8.53 7.22
N ARG A 405 -26.80 7.40 6.93
CA ARG A 405 -27.39 7.08 5.62
C ARG A 405 -28.85 7.54 5.59
N GLN A 406 -29.15 8.55 4.78
CA GLN A 406 -30.51 9.04 4.52
C GLN A 406 -31.06 8.41 3.24
N SER A 407 -32.34 8.01 3.27
CA SER A 407 -33.07 7.52 2.11
C SER A 407 -34.17 8.51 1.77
N LEU A 408 -34.04 9.17 0.62
CA LEU A 408 -34.96 10.18 0.12
C LEU A 408 -35.65 9.66 -1.14
N VAL A 409 -36.88 10.11 -1.40
CA VAL A 409 -37.66 9.68 -2.56
C VAL A 409 -37.76 10.82 -3.55
N ILE A 410 -37.15 10.66 -4.73
CA ILE A 410 -37.34 11.60 -5.84
C ILE A 410 -38.58 11.18 -6.62
N SER A 411 -39.47 12.14 -6.89
CA SER A 411 -40.69 11.93 -7.67
C SER A 411 -41.02 13.16 -8.51
N ASP A 412 -42.02 13.08 -9.38
CA ASP A 412 -42.48 14.26 -10.14
C ASP A 412 -43.11 15.34 -9.24
N ALA A 413 -43.63 14.96 -8.07
CA ALA A 413 -44.19 15.89 -7.08
C ALA A 413 -43.11 16.58 -6.23
N ASP A 414 -41.98 15.92 -6.03
CA ASP A 414 -40.84 16.43 -5.26
C ASP A 414 -39.53 15.95 -5.90
N ARG A 415 -38.93 16.85 -6.69
CA ARG A 415 -37.66 16.61 -7.38
C ARG A 415 -36.46 16.97 -6.52
N TYR A 416 -36.67 17.69 -5.43
CA TYR A 416 -35.60 18.19 -4.58
C TYR A 416 -35.87 17.83 -3.11
N PRO A 417 -35.99 16.52 -2.79
CA PRO A 417 -36.37 16.10 -1.45
C PRO A 417 -35.27 16.44 -0.45
N THR A 418 -35.70 16.81 0.76
CA THR A 418 -34.82 17.10 1.89
C THR A 418 -35.29 16.36 3.14
N THR A 419 -34.38 16.20 4.10
CA THR A 419 -34.65 15.69 5.44
C THR A 419 -33.78 16.44 6.44
N VAL A 420 -34.10 16.35 7.72
CA VAL A 420 -33.33 16.99 8.79
C VAL A 420 -32.72 15.93 9.70
N VAL A 421 -31.43 16.09 9.96
CA VAL A 421 -30.72 15.38 11.04
C VAL A 421 -30.24 16.37 12.09
N HIS A 422 -29.96 15.87 13.29
CA HIS A 422 -29.57 16.66 14.43
C HIS A 422 -28.15 16.30 14.85
N LEU A 423 -27.30 17.32 14.91
CA LEU A 423 -25.89 17.19 15.19
C LEU A 423 -25.55 17.86 16.52
N LEU A 424 -24.59 17.26 17.21
CA LEU A 424 -23.99 17.79 18.42
C LEU A 424 -22.48 17.80 18.26
N ALA A 425 -21.85 18.94 18.54
CA ALA A 425 -20.40 19.08 18.50
C ALA A 425 -19.79 18.93 19.91
N ALA A 426 -18.73 18.14 20.05
CA ALA A 426 -17.91 18.14 21.27
C ALA A 426 -17.16 19.47 21.43
N SER A 427 -16.83 19.84 22.68
CA SER A 427 -16.08 21.08 22.96
C SER A 427 -14.72 21.11 22.28
N PRO A 428 -14.31 22.26 21.71
CA PRO A 428 -12.99 22.41 21.13
C PRO A 428 -11.91 22.31 22.22
N GLN A 429 -10.69 21.90 21.84
CA GLN A 429 -9.56 21.73 22.77
C GLN A 429 -8.85 23.05 23.14
N GLY A 430 -9.34 24.19 22.65
CA GLY A 430 -8.75 25.52 22.85
C GLY A 430 -9.79 26.64 22.80
N ALA A 431 -9.31 27.89 22.85
CA ALA A 431 -10.14 29.09 22.78
C ALA A 431 -10.52 29.49 21.35
N ASP A 432 -9.75 29.05 20.36
CA ASP A 432 -10.00 29.33 18.95
C ASP A 432 -11.15 28.46 18.41
N PRO A 433 -11.94 28.95 17.43
CA PRO A 433 -12.94 28.15 16.74
C PRO A 433 -12.30 26.91 16.10
N ASP A 434 -12.88 25.75 16.36
CA ASP A 434 -12.46 24.47 15.77
C ASP A 434 -13.28 24.25 14.49
N ILE A 435 -12.62 24.23 13.34
CA ILE A 435 -13.29 24.02 12.06
C ILE A 435 -13.44 22.53 11.82
N ARG A 436 -14.68 22.10 11.56
CA ARG A 436 -15.05 20.72 11.29
C ARG A 436 -15.90 20.66 10.03
N SER A 437 -15.92 19.53 9.33
CA SER A 437 -16.77 19.39 8.14
C SER A 437 -17.85 18.32 8.27
N VAL A 438 -18.95 18.57 7.55
CA VAL A 438 -19.92 17.55 7.17
C VAL A 438 -19.81 17.32 5.67
N ARG A 439 -19.84 16.06 5.27
CA ARG A 439 -19.69 15.63 3.88
C ARG A 439 -20.86 14.73 3.52
N ALA A 440 -21.24 14.73 2.25
CA ALA A 440 -22.32 13.92 1.71
C ALA A 440 -21.97 13.35 0.35
N LEU A 441 -22.29 12.07 0.19
CA LEU A 441 -22.29 11.38 -1.10
C LEU A 441 -23.74 11.13 -1.54
N TYR A 442 -24.04 11.49 -2.77
CA TYR A 442 -25.37 11.32 -3.37
C TYR A 442 -25.35 10.10 -4.27
N VAL A 443 -26.15 9.10 -3.92
CA VAL A 443 -26.11 7.77 -4.53
C VAL A 443 -27.49 7.40 -5.08
N VAL A 444 -27.54 6.95 -6.33
CA VAL A 444 -28.75 6.40 -6.96
C VAL A 444 -28.44 5.03 -7.52
N GLY A 445 -29.19 4.00 -7.12
CA GLY A 445 -28.99 2.63 -7.61
C GLY A 445 -27.56 2.10 -7.40
N GLY A 446 -26.87 2.54 -6.35
CA GLY A 446 -25.48 2.18 -6.04
C GLY A 446 -24.41 3.02 -6.77
N ALA A 447 -24.79 3.92 -7.67
CA ALA A 447 -23.87 4.83 -8.35
C ALA A 447 -23.73 6.14 -7.57
N VAL A 448 -22.50 6.55 -7.27
CA VAL A 448 -22.19 7.88 -6.72
C VAL A 448 -22.33 8.91 -7.84
N LEU A 449 -23.31 9.81 -7.71
CA LEU A 449 -23.61 10.87 -8.68
C LEU A 449 -23.12 12.24 -8.23
N GLY A 450 -23.03 12.48 -6.92
CA GLY A 450 -22.69 13.79 -6.38
C GLY A 450 -21.88 13.70 -5.09
N TYR A 451 -21.21 14.80 -4.78
CA TYR A 451 -20.49 15.01 -3.53
C TYR A 451 -20.73 16.44 -3.05
N ALA A 452 -20.97 16.62 -1.76
CA ALA A 452 -21.00 17.93 -1.11
C ALA A 452 -20.22 17.92 0.21
N ARG A 453 -19.69 19.07 0.59
CA ARG A 453 -19.02 19.33 1.86
C ARG A 453 -19.43 20.69 2.38
N ARG A 454 -19.56 20.80 3.70
CA ARG A 454 -19.73 22.06 4.41
C ARG A 454 -18.77 22.11 5.58
N HIS A 455 -18.02 23.20 5.68
CA HIS A 455 -17.24 23.52 6.87
C HIS A 455 -18.12 24.26 7.88
N ILE A 456 -17.92 23.95 9.16
CA ILE A 456 -18.69 24.49 10.29
C ILE A 456 -17.68 24.88 11.38
N ALA A 457 -17.72 26.13 11.82
CA ALA A 457 -16.91 26.58 12.94
C ALA A 457 -17.59 26.21 14.27
N VAL A 458 -16.89 25.46 15.13
CA VAL A 458 -17.36 25.08 16.46
C VAL A 458 -16.71 25.98 17.51
N VAL A 459 -17.54 26.76 18.21
CA VAL A 459 -17.09 27.65 19.29
C VAL A 459 -17.47 27.10 20.66
N ALA A 460 -16.67 27.41 21.68
CA ALA A 460 -16.89 26.90 23.04
C ALA A 460 -18.12 27.50 23.75
N THR A 461 -18.47 28.76 23.45
CA THR A 461 -19.52 29.50 24.16
C THR A 461 -20.34 30.39 23.22
N GLU A 462 -21.57 30.76 23.62
CA GLU A 462 -22.42 31.69 22.87
C GLU A 462 -21.77 33.07 22.67
N ALA A 463 -20.99 33.53 23.64
CA ALA A 463 -20.30 34.83 23.55
C ALA A 463 -19.27 34.88 22.41
N SER A 464 -18.83 33.74 21.91
CA SER A 464 -17.86 33.62 20.81
C SER A 464 -18.51 33.66 19.42
N LEU A 465 -19.85 33.59 19.32
CA LEU A 465 -20.57 33.56 18.04
C LEU A 465 -20.41 34.87 17.26
N ASP A 466 -20.67 36.01 17.89
CA ASP A 466 -20.79 37.32 17.22
C ASP A 466 -19.48 37.85 16.59
N GLY A 467 -18.34 37.19 16.86
CA GLY A 467 -17.02 37.59 16.35
C GLY A 467 -16.29 36.53 15.54
N THR A 468 -16.90 35.35 15.34
CA THR A 468 -16.27 34.25 14.60
C THR A 468 -16.63 34.38 13.12
N ALA A 469 -15.61 34.47 12.26
CA ALA A 469 -15.80 34.47 10.83
C ALA A 469 -16.35 33.11 10.37
N GLU A 470 -17.25 33.14 9.39
CA GLU A 470 -17.69 31.92 8.73
C GLU A 470 -16.50 31.22 8.07
N PRO A 471 -16.44 29.87 8.12
CA PRO A 471 -15.41 29.12 7.41
C PRO A 471 -15.41 29.49 5.91
N PRO A 472 -14.23 29.61 5.28
CA PRO A 472 -14.16 29.89 3.85
C PRO A 472 -14.80 28.76 3.03
N GLU A 473 -15.48 29.15 1.94
CA GLU A 473 -15.96 28.21 0.93
C GLU A 473 -14.78 27.61 0.15
N ASP A 474 -14.80 26.30 -0.10
CA ASP A 474 -13.84 25.69 -1.04
C ASP A 474 -14.20 26.14 -2.48
N GLU A 475 -13.20 26.52 -3.29
CA GLU A 475 -13.42 26.91 -4.69
C GLU A 475 -14.07 25.77 -5.50
N VAL A 476 -15.29 26.02 -5.97
CA VAL A 476 -16.13 25.07 -6.72
C VAL A 476 -15.54 24.86 -8.12
N GLY A 477 -15.33 23.59 -8.51
CA GLY A 477 -14.92 23.19 -9.86
C GLY A 477 -16.02 23.42 -10.89
N THR A 478 -16.13 22.60 -11.95
CA THR A 478 -17.40 22.53 -12.72
C THR A 478 -17.72 21.07 -13.07
N VAL A 479 -18.74 20.45 -12.47
CA VAL A 479 -19.22 19.10 -12.85
C VAL A 479 -20.42 19.22 -13.79
N ALA A 480 -20.38 18.39 -14.83
CA ALA A 480 -21.54 17.99 -15.61
C ALA A 480 -21.42 16.48 -15.82
N ILE A 481 -22.51 15.75 -15.64
CA ILE A 481 -22.53 14.28 -15.68
C ILE A 481 -23.69 13.84 -16.55
N PRO A 482 -23.50 12.98 -17.55
CA PRO A 482 -24.59 12.22 -18.13
C PRO A 482 -24.98 11.06 -17.20
N SER A 483 -26.25 10.96 -16.82
CA SER A 483 -26.79 10.02 -15.81
C SER A 483 -26.78 8.51 -16.22
N GLN A 484 -25.94 8.09 -17.16
CA GLN A 484 -26.09 6.82 -17.91
C GLN A 484 -24.77 6.01 -17.99
N GLY A 485 -24.09 5.83 -16.86
CA GLY A 485 -22.87 5.01 -16.77
C GLY A 485 -23.11 3.64 -16.12
N PRO A 486 -22.34 2.58 -16.49
CA PRO A 486 -22.34 1.31 -15.76
C PRO A 486 -21.97 1.53 -14.28
N VAL A 487 -22.71 0.91 -13.36
CA VAL A 487 -22.46 0.99 -11.92
C VAL A 487 -21.45 -0.06 -11.49
N ALA A 488 -20.52 0.30 -10.61
CA ALA A 488 -19.58 -0.66 -10.01
C ALA A 488 -20.31 -1.61 -9.03
N ASP A 489 -19.86 -2.87 -8.95
CA ASP A 489 -20.42 -3.86 -8.03
C ASP A 489 -20.12 -3.53 -6.56
N LEU A 490 -18.98 -2.86 -6.33
CA LEU A 490 -18.59 -2.32 -5.03
C LEU A 490 -17.92 -0.96 -5.23
N THR A 491 -18.48 0.08 -4.63
CA THR A 491 -17.85 1.38 -4.48
C THR A 491 -17.32 1.52 -3.06
N VAL A 492 -16.06 1.90 -2.94
CA VAL A 492 -15.32 2.10 -1.71
C VAL A 492 -14.95 3.56 -1.64
N VAL A 493 -15.32 4.23 -0.56
CA VAL A 493 -14.96 5.62 -0.31
C VAL A 493 -14.02 5.67 0.87
N ILE A 494 -12.86 6.28 0.67
CA ILE A 494 -11.79 6.43 1.65
C ILE A 494 -11.57 7.92 1.86
N GLU A 495 -11.81 8.40 3.06
CA GLU A 495 -11.69 9.81 3.42
C GLU A 495 -10.67 9.97 4.55
N GLU A 496 -9.90 11.05 4.53
CA GLU A 496 -9.00 11.37 5.63
C GLU A 496 -9.78 12.02 6.77
N ASP A 497 -9.48 11.63 8.01
CA ASP A 497 -9.96 12.30 9.21
C ASP A 497 -9.23 13.65 9.37
N GLU A 498 -10.00 14.74 9.33
CA GLU A 498 -9.48 16.10 9.45
C GLU A 498 -8.77 16.35 10.79
N GLN A 499 -9.14 15.59 11.83
CA GLN A 499 -8.64 15.75 13.19
C GLN A 499 -7.47 14.80 13.49
N ALA A 500 -7.22 13.81 12.64
CA ALA A 500 -6.17 12.82 12.83
C ALA A 500 -5.57 12.37 11.48
N ARG A 501 -4.46 12.99 11.06
CA ARG A 501 -3.76 12.62 9.82
C ARG A 501 -3.44 11.13 9.77
N GLY A 502 -3.76 10.52 8.62
CA GLY A 502 -3.60 9.10 8.34
C GLY A 502 -4.54 8.16 9.08
N ARG A 503 -5.52 8.71 9.81
CA ARG A 503 -6.73 7.96 10.10
C ARG A 503 -7.67 8.06 8.91
N LEU A 504 -8.02 6.91 8.35
CA LEU A 504 -8.86 6.78 7.16
C LEU A 504 -10.24 6.27 7.54
N ARG A 505 -11.27 6.91 6.99
CA ARG A 505 -12.68 6.54 7.15
C ARG A 505 -13.16 5.86 5.88
N TRP A 506 -13.86 4.74 6.04
CA TRP A 506 -14.27 3.87 4.95
C TRP A 506 -15.79 3.74 4.89
N THR A 507 -16.35 4.08 3.74
CA THR A 507 -17.78 3.89 3.42
C THR A 507 -17.90 2.95 2.23
N LEU A 508 -18.80 1.96 2.33
CA LEU A 508 -18.99 0.93 1.32
C LEU A 508 -20.41 0.99 0.76
N THR A 509 -20.52 0.99 -0.56
CA THR A 509 -21.79 1.05 -1.29
C THR A 509 -21.79 0.00 -2.39
N SER A 510 -22.88 -0.76 -2.50
CA SER A 510 -23.05 -1.80 -3.52
C SER A 510 -24.50 -1.84 -4.00
N PRO A 511 -24.75 -1.94 -5.33
CA PRO A 511 -26.10 -2.14 -5.86
C PRO A 511 -26.67 -3.54 -5.54
N HIS A 512 -25.83 -4.48 -5.12
CA HIS A 512 -26.21 -5.89 -4.90
C HIS A 512 -26.56 -6.21 -3.45
N ALA A 513 -26.91 -5.19 -2.67
CA ALA A 513 -26.89 -5.18 -1.21
C ALA A 513 -27.46 -6.42 -0.50
N SER A 514 -26.69 -6.93 0.47
CA SER A 514 -27.23 -7.39 1.76
C SER A 514 -26.13 -7.45 2.84
N GLY A 515 -26.22 -6.59 3.88
CA GLY A 515 -25.51 -6.78 5.16
C GLY A 515 -24.16 -6.07 5.36
N GLY A 516 -23.78 -5.12 4.51
CA GLY A 516 -22.57 -4.31 4.72
C GLY A 516 -22.66 -3.40 5.95
N PRO A 517 -21.52 -2.93 6.50
CA PRO A 517 -21.50 -1.98 7.61
C PRO A 517 -22.33 -0.74 7.26
N THR A 518 -23.28 -0.37 8.12
CA THR A 518 -24.09 0.85 7.98
C THR A 518 -23.40 2.08 8.57
N ALA A 519 -22.36 1.89 9.38
CA ALA A 519 -21.53 2.94 9.94
C ALA A 519 -20.17 2.98 9.23
N PRO A 520 -19.59 4.18 9.04
CA PRO A 520 -18.22 4.30 8.54
C PRO A 520 -17.24 3.53 9.41
N MET A 521 -16.36 2.78 8.77
CA MET A 521 -15.27 2.06 9.44
C MET A 521 -14.02 2.92 9.47
N VAL A 522 -13.10 2.63 10.37
CA VAL A 522 -11.88 3.44 10.56
C VAL A 522 -10.66 2.55 10.58
N THR A 523 -9.62 2.98 9.87
CA THR A 523 -8.25 2.44 9.91
C THR A 523 -7.29 3.57 10.27
N ASP A 524 -6.17 3.26 10.92
CA ASP A 524 -5.12 4.23 11.23
C ASP A 524 -3.79 3.75 10.66
N ILE A 525 -3.37 4.35 9.54
CA ILE A 525 -2.12 4.03 8.83
C ILE A 525 -0.93 4.88 9.31
N GLY A 526 -1.10 5.59 10.43
CA GLY A 526 -0.09 6.45 11.03
C GLY A 526 -0.03 7.87 10.45
N ALA A 527 0.73 8.75 11.09
CA ALA A 527 0.69 10.20 10.85
C ALA A 527 1.19 10.68 9.46
N ASP A 528 1.77 9.78 8.65
CA ASP A 528 2.26 10.09 7.30
C ASP A 528 1.87 8.96 6.32
N PRO A 529 0.66 9.01 5.73
CA PRO A 529 0.18 8.05 4.73
C PRO A 529 1.13 7.86 3.56
N GLN A 530 1.75 8.95 3.12
CA GLN A 530 2.67 8.93 2.00
C GLN A 530 3.95 8.17 2.37
N GLN A 531 4.49 8.40 3.57
CA GLN A 531 5.63 7.62 4.08
C GLN A 531 5.27 6.15 4.28
N PHE A 532 4.08 5.85 4.81
CA PHE A 532 3.60 4.47 4.94
C PHE A 532 3.55 3.78 3.57
N ALA A 533 2.87 4.40 2.60
CA ALA A 533 2.78 3.89 1.24
C ALA A 533 4.17 3.69 0.62
N ARG A 534 5.12 4.62 0.81
CA ARG A 534 6.51 4.49 0.34
C ARG A 534 7.21 3.28 0.93
N GLN A 535 7.12 3.08 2.25
CA GLN A 535 7.79 2.00 2.96
C GLN A 535 7.31 0.63 2.48
N LEU A 536 6.02 0.49 2.17
CA LEU A 536 5.44 -0.76 1.69
C LEU A 536 6.14 -1.29 0.45
N VAL A 537 6.33 -0.40 -0.52
CA VAL A 537 6.86 -0.78 -1.82
C VAL A 537 8.39 -0.65 -1.85
N ASP A 538 9.02 -0.07 -0.82
CA ASP A 538 10.46 0.21 -0.81
C ASP A 538 11.29 -1.07 -1.02
N GLY A 539 12.20 -0.99 -1.99
CA GLY A 539 13.01 -2.12 -2.39
C GLY A 539 12.32 -3.16 -3.29
N VAL A 540 11.15 -2.90 -3.88
CA VAL A 540 10.65 -3.67 -5.04
C VAL A 540 11.72 -3.67 -6.14
N GLY A 541 12.19 -2.48 -6.57
CA GLY A 541 13.20 -2.37 -7.63
C GLY A 541 14.52 -3.05 -7.29
N ALA A 542 14.92 -3.08 -6.00
CA ALA A 542 16.12 -3.80 -5.56
C ALA A 542 15.96 -5.34 -5.63
N ARG A 543 14.73 -5.84 -5.76
CA ARG A 543 14.38 -7.26 -5.82
C ARG A 543 13.92 -7.69 -7.21
N GLU A 544 13.84 -6.77 -8.17
CA GLU A 544 13.44 -7.05 -9.55
C GLU A 544 14.30 -8.18 -10.16
N GLY A 545 13.65 -9.19 -10.77
CA GLY A 545 14.31 -10.36 -11.35
C GLY A 545 14.93 -11.34 -10.35
N LYS A 546 14.71 -11.19 -9.03
CA LYS A 546 15.29 -12.06 -7.99
C LYS A 546 14.25 -13.00 -7.39
N THR A 547 14.67 -14.19 -6.97
CA THR A 547 13.80 -15.26 -6.41
C THR A 547 12.97 -14.84 -5.20
N GLY A 548 13.41 -13.81 -4.45
CA GLY A 548 12.69 -13.29 -3.27
C GLY A 548 11.57 -12.29 -3.58
N LEU A 549 11.39 -11.88 -4.84
CA LEU A 549 10.46 -10.82 -5.23
C LEU A 549 9.00 -11.18 -4.94
N ALA A 550 8.57 -12.37 -5.34
CA ALA A 550 7.19 -12.82 -5.13
C ALA A 550 6.84 -12.91 -3.63
N ALA A 551 7.73 -13.47 -2.81
CA ALA A 551 7.53 -13.53 -1.37
C ALA A 551 7.48 -12.14 -0.72
N PHE A 552 8.31 -11.21 -1.20
CA PHE A 552 8.30 -9.82 -0.75
C PHE A 552 6.97 -9.15 -1.09
N LEU A 553 6.52 -9.23 -2.34
CA LEU A 553 5.24 -8.63 -2.78
C LEU A 553 4.02 -9.25 -2.10
N SER A 554 4.03 -10.55 -1.82
CA SER A 554 3.01 -11.18 -0.97
C SER A 554 3.02 -10.60 0.45
N GLY A 555 4.20 -10.32 1.01
CA GLY A 555 4.33 -9.63 2.30
C GLY A 555 3.73 -8.22 2.25
N VAL A 556 4.06 -7.44 1.20
CA VAL A 556 3.47 -6.11 0.97
C VAL A 556 1.95 -6.19 0.90
N GLY A 557 1.42 -7.12 0.11
CA GLY A 557 -0.02 -7.28 -0.05
C GLY A 557 -0.74 -7.72 1.24
N ASN A 558 -0.10 -8.56 2.06
CA ASN A 558 -0.62 -8.92 3.37
C ASN A 558 -0.65 -7.73 4.32
N THR A 559 0.41 -6.91 4.36
CA THR A 559 0.44 -5.69 5.18
C THR A 559 -0.66 -4.72 4.77
N ILE A 560 -0.90 -4.54 3.47
CA ILE A 560 -2.02 -3.71 3.00
C ILE A 560 -3.36 -4.35 3.40
N ALA A 561 -3.52 -5.66 3.24
CA ALA A 561 -4.74 -6.38 3.62
C ALA A 561 -5.09 -6.25 5.11
N GLU A 562 -4.09 -6.18 5.98
CA GLU A 562 -4.25 -5.98 7.43
C GLU A 562 -4.83 -4.59 7.78
N GLU A 563 -4.62 -3.59 6.92
CA GLU A 563 -5.18 -2.24 7.09
C GLU A 563 -6.61 -2.10 6.54
N LEU A 564 -7.06 -3.00 5.65
CA LEU A 564 -8.45 -2.95 5.18
C LEU A 564 -9.42 -3.32 6.32
N PRO A 565 -10.46 -2.51 6.55
CA PRO A 565 -11.37 -2.75 7.66
C PRO A 565 -12.18 -4.04 7.43
N SER A 566 -12.53 -4.73 8.52
CA SER A 566 -13.13 -6.07 8.46
C SER A 566 -14.42 -6.17 7.64
N GLY A 567 -15.19 -5.07 7.54
CA GLY A 567 -16.41 -5.01 6.72
C GLY A 567 -16.18 -4.96 5.21
N PHE A 568 -14.96 -4.69 4.75
CA PHE A 568 -14.61 -4.70 3.33
C PHE A 568 -14.73 -6.10 2.72
N TRP A 569 -14.20 -7.12 3.39
CA TRP A 569 -14.11 -8.47 2.82
C TRP A 569 -15.48 -9.12 2.53
N PRO A 570 -16.48 -9.07 3.44
CA PRO A 570 -17.82 -9.54 3.14
C PRO A 570 -18.50 -8.76 1.99
N ALA A 571 -18.27 -7.44 1.91
CA ALA A 571 -18.82 -6.62 0.83
C ALA A 571 -18.22 -7.01 -0.54
N LEU A 572 -16.90 -7.25 -0.59
CA LEU A 572 -16.22 -7.76 -1.78
C LEU A 572 -16.75 -9.14 -2.18
N GLN A 573 -16.97 -10.04 -1.23
CA GLN A 573 -17.52 -11.37 -1.51
C GLN A 573 -18.93 -11.29 -2.10
N SER A 574 -19.81 -10.46 -1.53
CA SER A 574 -21.16 -10.25 -2.06
C SER A 574 -21.13 -9.67 -3.49
N ALA A 575 -20.29 -8.67 -3.74
CA ALA A 575 -20.08 -8.13 -5.08
C ALA A 575 -19.55 -9.19 -6.06
N ALA A 576 -18.63 -10.06 -5.61
CA ALA A 576 -18.08 -11.15 -6.40
C ALA A 576 -19.11 -12.22 -6.73
N GLU A 577 -20.01 -12.57 -5.81
CA GLU A 577 -21.11 -13.51 -6.05
C GLU A 577 -22.08 -12.99 -7.11
N ALA A 578 -22.47 -11.71 -7.02
CA ALA A 578 -23.33 -11.06 -8.00
C ALA A 578 -22.67 -10.99 -9.39
N ALA A 579 -21.38 -10.65 -9.45
CA ALA A 579 -20.63 -10.61 -10.70
C ALA A 579 -20.44 -12.01 -11.31
N ARG A 580 -20.18 -13.04 -10.49
CA ARG A 580 -20.03 -14.43 -10.93
C ARG A 580 -21.31 -14.98 -11.55
N ALA A 581 -22.48 -14.58 -11.05
CA ALA A 581 -23.76 -14.92 -11.68
C ALA A 581 -23.90 -14.41 -13.13
N GLN A 582 -23.05 -13.45 -13.53
CA GLN A 582 -22.96 -12.88 -14.88
C GLN A 582 -21.68 -13.31 -15.63
N ASP A 583 -20.97 -14.33 -15.14
CA ASP A 583 -19.72 -14.87 -15.72
C ASP A 583 -18.63 -13.81 -15.97
N ARG A 584 -18.46 -12.91 -14.99
CA ARG A 584 -17.43 -11.86 -15.04
C ARG A 584 -16.78 -11.65 -13.67
N PRO A 585 -15.56 -11.11 -13.62
CA PRO A 585 -14.98 -10.64 -12.36
C PRO A 585 -15.77 -9.44 -11.81
N PRO A 586 -15.76 -9.23 -10.48
CA PRO A 586 -16.36 -8.04 -9.88
C PRO A 586 -15.59 -6.77 -10.25
N THR A 587 -16.32 -5.66 -10.24
CA THR A 587 -15.78 -4.31 -10.36
C THR A 587 -15.70 -3.65 -8.99
N VAL A 588 -14.54 -3.08 -8.68
CA VAL A 588 -14.30 -2.33 -7.45
C VAL A 588 -13.90 -0.91 -7.83
N PHE A 589 -14.62 0.08 -7.34
CA PHE A 589 -14.34 1.48 -7.61
C PHE A 589 -13.93 2.18 -6.31
N ILE A 590 -12.69 2.68 -6.25
CA ILE A 590 -12.13 3.32 -5.06
C ILE A 590 -12.16 4.85 -5.26
N LEU A 591 -12.94 5.55 -4.44
CA LEU A 591 -12.94 7.01 -4.32
C LEU A 591 -12.10 7.37 -3.09
N SER A 592 -10.95 8.00 -3.24
CA SER A 592 -10.01 8.18 -2.13
C SER A 592 -9.46 9.60 -2.02
N GLU A 593 -9.49 10.18 -0.81
CA GLU A 593 -8.69 11.36 -0.44
C GLU A 593 -7.22 10.98 -0.16
N GLU A 594 -6.95 9.70 0.03
CA GLU A 594 -5.63 9.13 0.23
C GLU A 594 -5.17 8.51 -1.11
N PRO A 595 -4.34 9.19 -1.92
CA PRO A 595 -3.99 8.72 -3.25
C PRO A 595 -2.78 7.77 -3.27
N TYR A 596 -2.09 7.58 -2.15
CA TYR A 596 -0.79 6.92 -2.10
C TYR A 596 -0.88 5.41 -1.84
N VAL A 597 -1.71 4.92 -0.91
CA VAL A 597 -1.70 3.49 -0.59
C VAL A 597 -2.21 2.68 -1.79
N PRO A 598 -1.44 1.69 -2.28
CA PRO A 598 -1.84 0.87 -3.42
C PRO A 598 -2.77 -0.26 -2.98
N TRP A 599 -4.00 0.07 -2.59
CA TRP A 599 -5.03 -0.87 -2.15
C TRP A 599 -5.25 -2.05 -3.11
N GLU A 600 -4.95 -1.86 -4.39
CA GLU A 600 -4.95 -2.86 -5.46
C GLU A 600 -3.99 -4.04 -5.19
N LEU A 601 -2.97 -3.84 -4.35
CA LEU A 601 -2.03 -4.88 -3.94
C LEU A 601 -2.48 -5.64 -2.69
N ALA A 602 -3.61 -5.30 -2.06
CA ALA A 602 -4.12 -6.06 -0.92
C ALA A 602 -4.34 -7.53 -1.29
N THR A 603 -3.90 -8.47 -0.44
CA THR A 603 -4.16 -9.88 -0.66
C THR A 603 -5.61 -10.23 -0.30
N VAL A 604 -6.26 -11.00 -1.19
CA VAL A 604 -7.65 -11.45 -1.07
C VAL A 604 -7.65 -12.93 -0.71
N GLU A 605 -8.14 -13.23 0.49
CA GLU A 605 -8.29 -14.60 0.97
C GLU A 605 -9.70 -14.80 1.58
N PRO A 606 -10.48 -15.81 1.13
CA PRO A 606 -10.19 -16.72 0.03
C PRO A 606 -10.19 -16.02 -1.34
N ARG A 607 -9.33 -16.48 -2.26
CA ARG A 607 -9.27 -15.93 -3.63
C ARG A 607 -10.61 -16.11 -4.37
N LEU A 608 -11.00 -15.07 -5.10
CA LEU A 608 -12.19 -15.05 -5.95
C LEU A 608 -12.00 -15.89 -7.23
N ASP A 609 -10.78 -15.83 -7.78
CA ASP A 609 -10.26 -16.63 -8.88
C ASP A 609 -8.98 -17.36 -8.41
N GLN A 610 -9.06 -18.69 -8.36
CA GLN A 610 -7.98 -19.55 -7.89
C GLN A 610 -6.80 -19.63 -8.87
N ALA A 611 -7.02 -19.31 -10.15
CA ALA A 611 -5.97 -19.29 -11.16
C ALA A 611 -5.14 -18.00 -11.11
N ALA A 612 -5.68 -16.93 -10.53
CA ALA A 612 -5.01 -15.64 -10.43
C ALA A 612 -4.20 -15.48 -9.11
N PRO A 613 -3.14 -14.64 -9.10
CA PRO A 613 -2.44 -14.23 -7.89
C PRO A 613 -3.40 -13.55 -6.88
N PRO A 614 -3.09 -13.58 -5.57
CA PRO A 614 -4.03 -13.15 -4.53
C PRO A 614 -4.25 -11.64 -4.46
N PHE A 615 -3.66 -10.82 -5.32
CA PHE A 615 -3.79 -9.36 -5.25
C PHE A 615 -5.16 -8.89 -5.71
N LEU A 616 -5.77 -7.93 -5.00
CA LEU A 616 -7.10 -7.39 -5.32
C LEU A 616 -7.21 -6.96 -6.79
N GLY A 617 -6.19 -6.29 -7.31
CA GLY A 617 -6.12 -5.85 -8.71
C GLY A 617 -5.97 -6.97 -9.74
N ALA A 618 -5.68 -8.21 -9.33
CA ALA A 618 -5.70 -9.40 -10.18
C ALA A 618 -7.03 -10.19 -10.05
N GLN A 619 -7.68 -10.06 -8.89
CA GLN A 619 -8.93 -10.74 -8.53
C GLN A 619 -10.18 -9.98 -8.99
N ALA A 620 -10.09 -8.65 -9.15
CA ALA A 620 -11.19 -7.76 -9.51
C ALA A 620 -10.75 -6.70 -10.55
N ARG A 621 -11.72 -6.13 -11.27
CA ARG A 621 -11.51 -4.93 -12.11
C ARG A 621 -11.51 -3.71 -11.21
N VAL A 622 -10.32 -3.21 -10.88
CA VAL A 622 -10.17 -2.05 -9.98
C VAL A 622 -9.92 -0.77 -10.77
N GLY A 623 -10.70 0.25 -10.48
CA GLY A 623 -10.43 1.63 -10.86
C GLY A 623 -10.43 2.51 -9.62
N ARG A 624 -9.66 3.60 -9.62
CA ARG A 624 -9.66 4.58 -8.53
C ARG A 624 -9.90 6.01 -9.01
N TRP A 625 -10.35 6.88 -8.14
CA TRP A 625 -10.50 8.32 -8.39
C TRP A 625 -10.11 9.11 -7.15
N VAL A 626 -9.47 10.25 -7.34
CA VAL A 626 -8.97 11.08 -6.23
C VAL A 626 -10.06 12.07 -5.81
N LEU A 627 -10.29 12.17 -4.50
CA LEU A 627 -11.15 13.18 -3.85
C LEU A 627 -10.24 14.30 -3.31
N GLY A 628 -10.60 15.60 -3.50
CA GLY A 628 -9.75 16.75 -3.12
C GLY A 628 -10.49 18.09 -3.13
N THR A 629 -9.89 19.27 -3.00
CA THR A 629 -10.66 20.55 -2.96
C THR A 629 -10.98 21.13 -4.35
N ARG A 630 -10.01 21.16 -5.28
CA ARG A 630 -10.25 21.45 -6.72
C ARG A 630 -10.13 20.13 -7.48
N ARG A 631 -11.27 19.55 -7.87
CA ARG A 631 -11.41 18.11 -8.16
C ARG A 631 -11.45 17.81 -9.66
N PRO A 632 -10.95 16.63 -10.10
CA PRO A 632 -11.45 16.03 -11.32
C PRO A 632 -12.97 15.80 -11.22
N LYS A 633 -13.70 16.00 -12.31
CA LYS A 633 -15.16 15.87 -12.34
C LYS A 633 -15.60 14.47 -11.89
N LEU A 634 -16.57 14.39 -10.98
CA LEU A 634 -17.27 13.16 -10.62
C LEU A 634 -18.59 13.04 -11.40
N PRO A 635 -19.09 11.81 -11.63
CA PRO A 635 -18.29 10.60 -11.67
C PRO A 635 -17.27 10.74 -12.81
N PRO A 636 -16.16 9.98 -12.75
CA PRO A 636 -15.27 9.87 -13.89
C PRO A 636 -16.02 9.48 -15.17
N PRO A 637 -15.53 9.90 -16.35
CA PRO A 637 -16.04 9.41 -17.61
C PRO A 637 -16.04 7.87 -17.66
N THR A 638 -17.12 7.30 -18.20
CA THR A 638 -17.24 5.86 -18.48
C THR A 638 -16.98 5.54 -19.95
N GLU A 639 -16.85 6.56 -20.79
CA GLU A 639 -16.45 6.44 -22.18
C GLU A 639 -15.60 7.66 -22.59
N VAL A 640 -14.55 7.41 -23.37
CA VAL A 640 -13.73 8.45 -24.03
C VAL A 640 -13.66 8.12 -25.51
N ALA A 641 -14.11 9.05 -26.35
CA ALA A 641 -13.90 8.98 -27.78
C ALA A 641 -12.45 9.38 -28.10
N VAL A 642 -11.70 8.48 -28.72
CA VAL A 642 -10.31 8.68 -29.11
C VAL A 642 -10.24 8.89 -30.61
N ALA A 643 -10.19 10.15 -31.04
CA ALA A 643 -10.01 10.52 -32.44
C ALA A 643 -8.53 10.58 -32.82
N SER A 644 -7.71 11.05 -31.88
CA SER A 644 -6.29 11.28 -32.04
C SER A 644 -5.51 10.81 -30.82
N MET A 645 -4.29 10.36 -31.07
CA MET A 645 -3.35 9.88 -30.05
C MET A 645 -2.02 10.60 -30.26
N ALA A 646 -1.37 11.03 -29.19
CA ALA A 646 0.01 11.50 -29.22
C ALA A 646 0.89 10.60 -28.36
N VAL A 647 2.13 10.40 -28.81
CA VAL A 647 3.16 9.68 -28.06
C VAL A 647 4.36 10.57 -27.83
N VAL A 648 4.70 10.77 -26.56
CA VAL A 648 5.88 11.50 -26.12
C VAL A 648 7.02 10.51 -25.90
N SER A 649 8.12 10.69 -26.62
CA SER A 649 9.36 9.94 -26.43
C SER A 649 10.57 10.80 -26.80
N GLY A 650 11.77 10.41 -26.36
CA GLY A 650 12.97 11.21 -26.62
C GLY A 650 14.25 10.39 -26.68
N GLU A 651 15.19 10.87 -27.50
CA GLU A 651 16.56 10.38 -27.54
C GLU A 651 17.41 11.16 -26.53
N TYR A 652 17.75 10.52 -25.42
CA TYR A 652 18.55 11.14 -24.36
C TYR A 652 20.04 11.12 -24.73
N ALA A 653 20.57 12.29 -25.10
CA ALA A 653 22.01 12.49 -25.33
C ALA A 653 22.75 13.08 -24.11
N LEU A 654 22.06 13.21 -22.97
CA LEU A 654 22.57 13.89 -21.78
C LEU A 654 23.40 12.96 -20.88
N PRO A 655 24.52 13.46 -20.28
CA PRO A 655 25.27 12.70 -19.30
C PRO A 655 24.40 12.27 -18.11
N GLY A 656 24.45 10.99 -17.75
CA GLY A 656 23.67 10.41 -16.65
C GLY A 656 22.35 9.76 -17.06
N TRP A 657 21.91 9.94 -18.31
CA TRP A 657 20.70 9.32 -18.86
C TRP A 657 21.05 8.31 -19.95
N SER A 658 20.65 7.05 -19.77
CA SER A 658 20.82 6.03 -20.81
C SER A 658 19.72 6.13 -21.85
N ARG A 659 20.03 5.79 -23.10
CA ARG A 659 19.04 5.64 -24.17
C ARG A 659 18.01 4.57 -23.80
N LEU A 660 16.72 4.85 -24.02
CA LEU A 660 15.61 3.91 -23.83
C LEU A 660 15.19 3.32 -25.19
N ALA A 661 15.95 2.35 -25.69
CA ALA A 661 15.68 1.74 -26.99
C ALA A 661 14.27 1.10 -27.07
N GLU A 662 13.77 0.53 -25.96
CA GLU A 662 12.43 -0.03 -25.92
C GLU A 662 11.35 1.06 -25.92
N ALA A 663 11.56 2.21 -25.26
CA ALA A 663 10.61 3.32 -25.31
C ALA A 663 10.52 3.95 -26.72
N GLU A 664 11.65 4.02 -27.42
CA GLU A 664 11.68 4.43 -28.84
C GLU A 664 10.94 3.42 -29.72
N ALA A 665 11.16 2.12 -29.50
CA ALA A 665 10.47 1.06 -30.23
C ALA A 665 8.96 1.03 -29.93
N GLU A 666 8.58 1.32 -28.69
CA GLU A 666 7.19 1.49 -28.27
C GLU A 666 6.53 2.65 -29.01
N ALA A 667 7.14 3.83 -28.99
CA ALA A 667 6.62 5.00 -29.69
C ALA A 667 6.47 4.75 -31.21
N ALA A 668 7.46 4.12 -31.83
CA ALA A 668 7.40 3.75 -33.24
C ALA A 668 6.26 2.76 -33.53
N ALA A 669 6.02 1.80 -32.64
CA ALA A 669 4.91 0.86 -32.78
C ALA A 669 3.54 1.56 -32.62
N LEU A 670 3.38 2.48 -31.66
CA LEU A 670 2.15 3.24 -31.49
C LEU A 670 1.86 4.16 -32.68
N GLN A 671 2.90 4.77 -33.24
CA GLN A 671 2.80 5.52 -34.48
C GLN A 671 2.33 4.62 -35.64
N SER A 672 2.96 3.46 -35.82
CA SER A 672 2.65 2.55 -36.93
C SER A 672 1.28 1.89 -36.82
N LEU A 673 0.85 1.48 -35.62
CA LEU A 673 -0.39 0.72 -35.41
C LEU A 673 -1.60 1.62 -35.25
N TYR A 674 -1.42 2.76 -34.58
CA TYR A 674 -2.53 3.61 -34.15
C TYR A 674 -2.50 5.02 -34.75
N GLY A 675 -1.47 5.37 -35.53
CA GLY A 675 -1.33 6.70 -36.09
C GLY A 675 -1.02 7.75 -35.03
N ALA A 676 -0.39 7.35 -33.92
CA ALA A 676 -0.02 8.28 -32.86
C ALA A 676 0.94 9.35 -33.39
N VAL A 677 0.66 10.62 -33.09
CA VAL A 677 1.51 11.74 -33.48
C VAL A 677 2.73 11.76 -32.55
N PRO A 678 3.97 11.65 -33.08
CA PRO A 678 5.16 11.71 -32.26
C PRO A 678 5.38 13.13 -31.74
N VAL A 679 5.69 13.23 -30.45
CA VAL A 679 6.06 14.48 -29.77
C VAL A 679 7.43 14.26 -29.15
N ASN A 680 8.41 15.09 -29.50
CA ASN A 680 9.72 14.97 -28.88
C ASN A 680 9.61 15.31 -27.39
N ALA A 681 10.34 14.58 -26.55
CA ALA A 681 10.43 14.86 -25.12
C ALA A 681 11.25 16.13 -24.82
N LEU A 682 11.04 17.24 -25.53
CA LEU A 682 11.60 18.56 -25.24
C LEU A 682 10.56 19.39 -24.48
N THR A 683 11.02 20.28 -23.59
CA THR A 683 10.11 21.09 -22.75
C THR A 683 9.07 21.85 -23.56
N ALA A 684 9.49 22.49 -24.65
CA ALA A 684 8.59 23.26 -25.50
C ALA A 684 7.51 22.38 -26.15
N ASP A 685 7.92 21.25 -26.72
CA ASP A 685 7.06 20.34 -27.47
C ASP A 685 6.05 19.64 -26.54
N VAL A 686 6.50 19.20 -25.36
CA VAL A 686 5.62 18.55 -24.38
C VAL A 686 4.61 19.55 -23.79
N LEU A 687 5.04 20.75 -23.40
CA LEU A 687 4.12 21.78 -22.90
C LEU A 687 3.15 22.25 -23.99
N GLN A 688 3.56 22.27 -25.26
CA GLN A 688 2.68 22.58 -26.38
C GLN A 688 1.64 21.46 -26.59
N CYS A 689 2.06 20.19 -26.52
CA CYS A 689 1.18 19.03 -26.59
C CYS A 689 0.14 19.05 -25.46
N LEU A 690 0.58 19.29 -24.23
CA LEU A 690 -0.30 19.40 -23.07
C LEU A 690 -1.27 20.59 -23.14
N ARG A 691 -0.95 21.62 -23.92
CA ARG A 691 -1.87 22.74 -24.23
C ARG A 691 -2.80 22.44 -25.41
N GLY A 692 -2.76 21.22 -25.95
CA GLY A 692 -3.65 20.74 -27.02
C GLY A 692 -3.08 20.86 -28.43
N THR A 693 -1.76 20.98 -28.61
CA THR A 693 -1.13 20.97 -29.93
C THR A 693 0.05 20.00 -30.00
N PRO A 694 -0.07 18.84 -30.69
CA PRO A 694 -1.23 18.41 -31.46
C PRO A 694 -2.45 18.13 -30.55
N PRO A 695 -3.68 18.16 -31.10
CA PRO A 695 -4.83 17.64 -30.38
C PRO A 695 -4.61 16.15 -30.11
N ALA A 696 -4.95 15.71 -28.90
CA ALA A 696 -4.83 14.32 -28.49
C ALA A 696 -5.84 14.02 -27.38
N GLU A 697 -6.79 13.13 -27.65
CA GLU A 697 -7.68 12.55 -26.63
C GLU A 697 -6.99 11.41 -25.88
N LEU A 698 -5.84 10.94 -26.39
CA LEU A 698 -5.01 9.95 -25.75
C LEU A 698 -3.54 10.39 -25.77
N LEU A 699 -2.97 10.57 -24.58
CA LEU A 699 -1.57 10.93 -24.38
C LEU A 699 -0.81 9.72 -23.82
N HIS A 700 0.22 9.28 -24.53
CA HIS A 700 1.11 8.23 -24.06
C HIS A 700 2.52 8.77 -23.84
N PHE A 701 3.11 8.49 -22.70
CA PHE A 701 4.46 8.90 -22.36
C PHE A 701 5.37 7.67 -22.25
N ALA A 702 6.34 7.53 -23.15
CA ALA A 702 7.35 6.47 -23.16
C ALA A 702 8.72 7.11 -22.94
N MET A 703 9.10 7.33 -21.68
CA MET A 703 10.21 8.21 -21.34
C MET A 703 10.84 7.92 -19.97
N HIS A 704 11.87 8.66 -19.58
CA HIS A 704 12.41 8.60 -18.23
C HIS A 704 11.51 9.32 -17.22
N GLY A 705 11.48 8.81 -15.99
CA GLY A 705 10.97 9.50 -14.81
C GLY A 705 12.07 9.65 -13.76
N ILE A 706 11.94 10.64 -12.88
CA ILE A 706 12.83 10.81 -11.72
C ILE A 706 12.02 11.19 -10.50
N TYR A 707 12.39 10.63 -9.36
CA TYR A 707 11.92 11.11 -8.07
C TYR A 707 13.06 11.03 -7.04
N ASP A 708 13.46 12.18 -6.51
CA ASP A 708 14.33 12.30 -5.35
C ASP A 708 13.69 13.26 -4.33
N PRO A 709 13.31 12.77 -3.13
CA PRO A 709 12.72 13.61 -2.10
C PRO A 709 13.66 14.71 -1.58
N ASN A 710 14.95 14.66 -1.92
CA ASN A 710 15.94 15.69 -1.61
C ASN A 710 16.24 16.61 -2.81
N SER A 711 15.57 16.40 -3.94
CA SER A 711 15.70 17.18 -5.17
C SER A 711 14.42 17.94 -5.47
N THR A 712 14.56 19.05 -6.19
CA THR A 712 13.44 19.77 -6.81
C THR A 712 13.07 19.23 -8.19
N LEU A 713 13.89 18.34 -8.75
CA LEU A 713 13.67 17.71 -10.04
C LEU A 713 12.96 16.37 -9.83
N ASN A 714 11.64 16.43 -9.87
CA ASN A 714 10.71 15.31 -9.70
C ASN A 714 9.73 15.36 -10.88
N GLY A 715 9.55 14.26 -11.60
CA GLY A 715 8.58 14.13 -12.67
C GLY A 715 9.10 13.41 -13.91
N LEU A 716 8.50 13.73 -15.07
CA LEU A 716 8.90 13.17 -16.35
C LEU A 716 10.14 13.88 -16.89
N VAL A 717 11.20 13.15 -17.17
CA VAL A 717 12.50 13.71 -17.56
C VAL A 717 12.55 13.94 -19.05
N LEU A 718 12.83 15.18 -19.44
CA LEU A 718 12.88 15.62 -20.82
C LEU A 718 14.30 15.50 -21.39
N ALA A 719 14.41 15.36 -22.70
CA ALA A 719 15.65 15.21 -23.45
C ALA A 719 16.55 16.46 -23.40
N ASP A 720 16.01 17.62 -22.99
CA ASP A 720 16.75 18.86 -22.71
C ASP A 720 17.19 18.99 -21.24
N GLY A 721 16.93 17.98 -20.41
CA GLY A 721 17.38 17.88 -19.02
C GLY A 721 16.48 18.56 -18.02
N GLN A 722 15.33 19.09 -18.46
CA GLN A 722 14.27 19.57 -17.59
C GLN A 722 13.34 18.44 -17.14
N THR A 723 12.42 18.74 -16.23
CA THR A 723 11.36 17.82 -15.80
C THR A 723 9.99 18.45 -15.98
N VAL A 724 9.01 17.64 -16.38
CA VAL A 724 7.59 17.96 -16.22
C VAL A 724 7.13 17.42 -14.87
N ASP A 725 7.02 18.31 -13.90
CA ASP A 725 6.64 18.00 -12.53
C ASP A 725 5.12 18.17 -12.29
N PRO A 726 4.57 17.63 -11.19
CA PRO A 726 3.15 17.77 -10.87
C PRO A 726 2.63 19.21 -10.79
N LEU A 727 3.43 20.18 -10.32
CA LEU A 727 3.01 21.58 -10.25
C LEU A 727 2.90 22.22 -11.64
N GLN A 728 3.80 21.88 -12.55
CA GLN A 728 3.69 22.31 -13.95
C GLN A 728 2.42 21.76 -14.60
N VAL A 729 2.10 20.49 -14.38
CA VAL A 729 0.87 19.88 -14.90
C VAL A 729 -0.35 20.56 -14.31
N ARG A 730 -0.41 20.79 -12.99
CA ARG A 730 -1.52 21.51 -12.32
C ARG A 730 -1.73 22.95 -12.79
N GLY A 731 -0.73 23.55 -13.45
CA GLY A 731 -0.85 24.86 -14.09
C GLY A 731 -1.62 24.83 -15.42
N LEU A 732 -2.06 23.65 -15.87
CA LEU A 732 -2.78 23.45 -17.11
C LEU A 732 -4.28 23.25 -16.87
N ALA A 733 -5.07 23.52 -17.90
CA ALA A 733 -6.49 23.21 -17.94
C ALA A 733 -6.79 22.57 -19.30
N PHE A 734 -7.10 21.27 -19.31
CA PHE A 734 -7.41 20.54 -20.53
C PHE A 734 -8.80 20.92 -21.01
N THR A 735 -8.87 21.57 -22.17
CA THR A 735 -10.14 21.88 -22.85
C THR A 735 -10.80 20.65 -23.45
N ASN A 736 -10.00 19.64 -23.78
CA ASN A 736 -10.44 18.33 -24.26
C ASN A 736 -9.82 17.26 -23.35
N PRO A 737 -10.58 16.61 -22.44
CA PRO A 737 -10.07 15.69 -21.43
C PRO A 737 -9.30 14.49 -22.03
N PRO A 738 -7.95 14.41 -21.91
CA PRO A 738 -7.22 13.27 -22.44
C PRO A 738 -7.30 12.08 -21.49
N PHE A 739 -7.25 10.87 -22.03
CA PHE A 739 -6.77 9.70 -21.31
C PHE A 739 -5.24 9.67 -21.33
N VAL A 740 -4.59 9.51 -20.19
CA VAL A 740 -3.13 9.57 -20.05
C VAL A 740 -2.56 8.21 -19.67
N PHE A 741 -1.58 7.72 -20.40
CA PHE A 741 -0.80 6.54 -20.05
C PHE A 741 0.64 6.94 -19.77
N LEU A 742 1.07 6.82 -18.52
CA LEU A 742 2.43 7.09 -18.10
C LEU A 742 3.22 5.78 -18.13
N ASN A 743 4.05 5.61 -19.15
CA ASN A 743 4.99 4.50 -19.26
C ASN A 743 6.43 5.00 -19.04
N ALA A 744 6.68 5.51 -17.83
CA ALA A 744 7.94 6.17 -17.50
C ALA A 744 8.81 5.34 -16.55
N CYS A 745 10.02 4.99 -17.00
CA CYS A 745 11.02 4.19 -16.27
C CYS A 745 12.03 5.10 -15.55
N GLN A 746 12.55 4.72 -14.37
CA GLN A 746 13.58 5.54 -13.71
C GLN A 746 15.00 5.15 -14.16
N VAL A 747 15.85 6.14 -14.41
CA VAL A 747 17.32 5.96 -14.53
C VAL A 747 18.02 6.61 -13.33
N GLY A 748 18.66 5.76 -12.52
CA GLY A 748 19.38 6.14 -11.33
C GLY A 748 19.37 5.00 -10.31
N SER A 749 20.50 4.71 -9.70
CA SER A 749 20.69 3.55 -8.80
C SER A 749 19.55 3.40 -7.79
N SER A 750 18.80 2.30 -7.93
CA SER A 750 18.09 1.56 -6.88
C SER A 750 17.70 2.33 -5.61
N GLN A 751 16.40 2.33 -5.32
CA GLN A 751 15.74 2.70 -4.05
C GLN A 751 15.22 4.13 -4.02
N ARG A 752 13.96 4.33 -4.44
CA ARG A 752 12.91 5.05 -3.70
C ARG A 752 11.64 5.17 -4.53
N LEU A 753 10.51 5.27 -3.84
CA LEU A 753 9.16 4.98 -4.32
C LEU A 753 8.14 6.06 -4.00
N LEU A 754 6.95 5.85 -4.59
CA LEU A 754 5.66 6.49 -4.36
C LEU A 754 5.69 7.92 -3.78
N GLY A 755 5.40 8.88 -4.63
CA GLY A 755 5.21 10.28 -4.28
C GLY A 755 4.94 11.07 -5.54
N ASP A 756 5.70 10.75 -6.60
CA ASP A 756 5.58 11.47 -7.87
C ASP A 756 4.54 10.89 -8.81
N TYR A 757 4.41 9.58 -9.02
CA TYR A 757 3.40 9.08 -9.96
C TYR A 757 1.97 9.20 -9.43
N ALA A 758 1.77 9.06 -8.12
CA ALA A 758 0.50 9.40 -7.49
C ALA A 758 0.22 10.91 -7.61
N GLY A 759 1.22 11.76 -7.30
CA GLY A 759 1.08 13.22 -7.43
C GLY A 759 0.94 13.72 -8.88
N LEU A 760 1.56 13.04 -9.84
CA LEU A 760 1.51 13.35 -11.27
C LEU A 760 0.20 12.86 -11.88
N ALA A 761 -0.26 11.66 -11.53
CA ALA A 761 -1.60 11.19 -11.90
C ALA A 761 -2.67 12.11 -11.32
N GLU A 762 -2.56 12.49 -10.04
CA GLU A 762 -3.42 13.50 -9.42
C GLU A 762 -3.35 14.82 -10.17
N ALA A 763 -2.16 15.30 -10.55
CA ALA A 763 -2.00 16.53 -11.32
C ALA A 763 -2.68 16.48 -12.69
N PHE A 764 -2.59 15.36 -13.41
CA PHE A 764 -3.30 15.16 -14.68
C PHE A 764 -4.82 15.16 -14.49
N LEU A 765 -5.32 14.44 -13.48
CA LEU A 765 -6.75 14.42 -13.15
C LEU A 765 -7.24 15.82 -12.76
N PHE A 766 -6.49 16.51 -11.90
CA PHE A 766 -6.73 17.89 -11.48
C PHE A 766 -6.85 18.84 -12.68
N SER A 767 -6.01 18.62 -13.70
CA SER A 767 -6.00 19.44 -14.92
C SER A 767 -7.13 19.07 -15.90
N GLY A 768 -7.93 18.03 -15.59
CA GLY A 768 -9.11 17.62 -16.33
C GLY A 768 -8.94 16.34 -17.16
N ALA A 769 -7.93 15.50 -16.90
CA ALA A 769 -7.79 14.22 -17.61
C ALA A 769 -8.99 13.28 -17.34
N ALA A 770 -9.41 12.55 -18.38
CA ALA A 770 -10.52 11.60 -18.33
C ALA A 770 -10.16 10.28 -17.62
N GLY A 771 -8.87 9.98 -17.54
CA GLY A 771 -8.32 8.83 -16.82
C GLY A 771 -6.81 8.79 -16.94
N VAL A 772 -6.14 8.11 -16.01
CA VAL A 772 -4.67 7.99 -15.97
C VAL A 772 -4.27 6.55 -15.65
N VAL A 773 -3.30 6.00 -16.37
CA VAL A 773 -2.57 4.78 -15.98
C VAL A 773 -1.15 5.19 -15.60
N ALA A 774 -0.69 4.82 -14.40
CA ALA A 774 0.62 5.21 -13.90
C ALA A 774 1.27 4.11 -13.06
N PRO A 775 2.59 3.87 -13.17
CA PRO A 775 3.29 2.87 -12.38
C PRO A 775 3.56 3.36 -10.95
N LEU A 776 3.56 2.42 -10.00
CA LEU A 776 3.91 2.64 -8.59
C LEU A 776 5.43 2.78 -8.41
N TRP A 777 6.21 1.95 -9.11
CA TRP A 777 7.67 1.86 -9.05
C TRP A 777 8.29 1.88 -10.44
N SER A 778 9.63 1.93 -10.49
CA SER A 778 10.38 1.69 -11.72
C SER A 778 10.05 0.33 -12.34
N ILE A 779 9.71 0.35 -13.62
CA ILE A 779 9.31 -0.80 -14.44
C ILE A 779 10.45 -1.26 -15.36
N LYS A 780 10.38 -2.50 -15.84
CA LYS A 780 11.33 -3.06 -16.82
C LYS A 780 10.91 -2.68 -18.24
N ASP A 781 11.74 -1.96 -18.96
CA ASP A 781 11.40 -1.35 -20.27
C ASP A 781 10.75 -2.33 -21.28
N VAL A 782 11.32 -3.54 -21.43
CA VAL A 782 10.77 -4.56 -22.35
C VAL A 782 9.35 -4.95 -21.96
N THR A 783 9.14 -5.28 -20.68
CA THR A 783 7.83 -5.70 -20.17
C THR A 783 6.84 -4.53 -20.20
N ALA A 784 7.30 -3.32 -19.93
CA ALA A 784 6.53 -2.10 -19.99
C ALA A 784 5.98 -1.84 -21.40
N ARG A 785 6.83 -1.90 -22.43
CA ARG A 785 6.42 -1.80 -23.84
C ARG A 785 5.40 -2.87 -24.21
N GLU A 786 5.66 -4.11 -23.84
CA GLU A 786 4.76 -5.22 -24.15
C GLU A 786 3.36 -5.03 -23.52
N ILE A 787 3.31 -4.57 -22.27
CA ILE A 787 2.05 -4.23 -21.60
C ILE A 787 1.33 -3.11 -22.34
N ALA A 788 2.02 -2.03 -22.71
CA ALA A 788 1.39 -0.91 -23.43
C ALA A 788 0.82 -1.34 -24.80
N LEU A 789 1.54 -2.16 -25.55
CA LEU A 789 1.06 -2.67 -26.85
C LEU A 789 -0.19 -3.55 -26.69
N ARG A 790 -0.17 -4.50 -25.74
CA ARG A 790 -1.34 -5.34 -25.42
C ARG A 790 -2.49 -4.52 -24.85
N PHE A 791 -2.18 -3.45 -24.12
CA PHE A 791 -3.16 -2.54 -23.56
C PHE A 791 -3.96 -1.83 -24.65
N TYR A 792 -3.30 -1.21 -25.63
CA TYR A 792 -4.00 -0.52 -26.70
C TYR A 792 -4.71 -1.47 -27.67
N GLU A 793 -4.12 -2.64 -27.94
CA GLU A 793 -4.76 -3.67 -28.75
C GLU A 793 -6.12 -4.08 -28.17
N GLN A 794 -6.15 -4.41 -26.88
CA GLN A 794 -7.38 -4.82 -26.20
C GLN A 794 -8.34 -3.65 -25.95
N THR A 795 -7.81 -2.49 -25.58
CA THR A 795 -8.63 -1.32 -25.28
C THR A 795 -9.44 -0.88 -26.50
N PHE A 796 -8.82 -0.82 -27.68
CA PHE A 796 -9.51 -0.47 -28.92
C PHE A 796 -10.40 -1.58 -29.47
N GLN A 797 -10.38 -2.78 -28.88
CA GLN A 797 -11.37 -3.85 -29.09
C GLN A 797 -12.55 -3.77 -28.10
N GLY A 798 -12.61 -2.73 -27.26
CA GLY A 798 -13.69 -2.51 -26.30
C GLY A 798 -13.50 -3.22 -24.96
N VAL A 799 -12.27 -3.63 -24.62
CA VAL A 799 -11.96 -4.15 -23.28
C VAL A 799 -11.63 -2.97 -22.34
N PRO A 800 -12.25 -2.85 -21.15
CA PRO A 800 -11.94 -1.77 -20.22
C PRO A 800 -10.47 -1.81 -19.72
N PRO A 801 -9.81 -0.65 -19.51
CA PRO A 801 -8.46 -0.57 -18.93
C PRO A 801 -8.29 -1.38 -17.64
N ALA A 802 -9.29 -1.35 -16.75
CA ALA A 802 -9.26 -2.10 -15.50
C ALA A 802 -9.22 -3.63 -15.70
N GLU A 803 -9.90 -4.17 -16.72
CA GLU A 803 -9.86 -5.60 -17.05
C GLU A 803 -8.52 -6.00 -17.66
N ILE A 804 -7.96 -5.15 -18.50
CA ILE A 804 -6.65 -5.39 -19.10
C ILE A 804 -5.59 -5.46 -18.01
N LEU A 805 -5.52 -4.46 -17.13
CA LEU A 805 -4.57 -4.48 -16.02
C LEU A 805 -4.80 -5.66 -15.08
N ARG A 806 -6.05 -6.09 -14.87
CA ARG A 806 -6.35 -7.31 -14.11
C ARG A 806 -5.70 -8.55 -14.74
N ARG A 807 -5.81 -8.70 -16.06
CA ARG A 807 -5.19 -9.81 -16.81
C ARG A 807 -3.67 -9.73 -16.80
N GLU A 808 -3.09 -8.54 -16.98
CA GLU A 808 -1.63 -8.34 -16.91
C GLU A 808 -1.10 -8.70 -15.51
N ARG A 809 -1.80 -8.33 -14.43
CA ARG A 809 -1.46 -8.77 -13.07
C ARG A 809 -1.62 -10.28 -12.88
N GLY A 810 -2.57 -10.90 -13.58
CA GLY A 810 -2.77 -12.34 -13.62
C GLY A 810 -1.55 -13.13 -14.11
N ALA A 811 -0.73 -12.52 -14.97
CA ALA A 811 0.51 -13.11 -15.49
C ALA A 811 1.70 -13.05 -14.50
N PHE A 812 1.51 -12.51 -13.29
CA PHE A 812 2.53 -12.55 -12.25
C PHE A 812 2.72 -13.98 -11.71
N GLU A 813 3.60 -14.76 -12.34
CA GLU A 813 3.93 -16.13 -11.95
C GLU A 813 5.12 -16.19 -10.96
N GLY A 814 5.01 -17.06 -9.95
CA GLY A 814 6.03 -17.24 -8.90
C GLY A 814 7.18 -18.20 -9.25
N GLY A 815 7.50 -18.37 -10.54
CA GLY A 815 8.58 -19.26 -11.01
C GLY A 815 9.98 -18.64 -10.85
N PRO A 816 11.06 -19.42 -10.60
CA PRO A 816 12.38 -18.88 -10.25
C PRO A 816 13.14 -18.14 -11.37
N GLU A 817 12.65 -18.15 -12.61
CA GLU A 817 13.23 -17.44 -13.76
C GLU A 817 12.19 -16.47 -14.34
N ASP A 818 12.58 -15.22 -14.61
CA ASP A 818 11.77 -14.14 -15.21
C ASP A 818 10.65 -13.46 -14.38
N ILE A 819 10.64 -13.53 -13.04
CA ILE A 819 9.68 -12.74 -12.23
C ILE A 819 9.98 -11.24 -12.34
N SER A 820 9.03 -10.49 -12.91
CA SER A 820 9.04 -9.02 -12.93
C SER A 820 7.90 -8.45 -12.09
N ALA A 821 8.16 -7.43 -11.28
CA ALA A 821 7.12 -6.68 -10.57
C ALA A 821 6.38 -5.71 -11.49
N THR A 822 6.81 -5.56 -12.75
CA THR A 822 6.24 -4.60 -13.70
C THR A 822 4.75 -4.82 -13.94
N SER A 823 4.29 -6.07 -14.00
CA SER A 823 2.87 -6.40 -14.19
C SER A 823 1.98 -5.91 -13.03
N LEU A 824 2.53 -5.81 -11.81
CA LEU A 824 1.83 -5.31 -10.63
C LEU A 824 2.00 -3.80 -10.41
N ALA A 825 2.85 -3.14 -11.20
CA ALA A 825 3.23 -1.76 -10.96
C ALA A 825 2.12 -0.76 -11.29
N TYR A 826 1.30 -1.01 -12.30
CA TYR A 826 0.37 0.00 -12.80
C TYR A 826 -0.85 0.17 -11.90
N LEU A 827 -1.21 1.42 -11.60
CA LEU A 827 -2.52 1.82 -11.09
C LEU A 827 -3.35 2.44 -12.22
N PHE A 828 -4.67 2.29 -12.13
CA PHE A 828 -5.61 2.90 -13.05
C PHE A 828 -6.54 3.86 -12.30
N TYR A 829 -6.40 5.14 -12.63
CA TYR A 829 -7.26 6.22 -12.19
C TYR A 829 -8.35 6.44 -13.23
N GLY A 830 -9.56 5.98 -12.93
CA GLY A 830 -10.72 6.03 -13.81
C GLY A 830 -11.82 5.11 -13.33
N HIS A 831 -12.99 5.21 -13.95
CA HIS A 831 -14.08 4.29 -13.68
C HIS A 831 -13.67 2.86 -14.08
N PRO A 832 -13.93 1.79 -13.28
CA PRO A 832 -13.53 0.42 -13.61
C PRO A 832 -14.16 -0.13 -14.91
N SER A 833 -15.21 0.52 -15.40
CA SER A 833 -15.89 0.20 -16.67
C SER A 833 -15.61 1.22 -17.78
N LEU A 834 -14.62 2.09 -17.63
CA LEU A 834 -14.25 3.06 -18.67
C LEU A 834 -13.92 2.34 -19.99
N LEU A 835 -14.44 2.84 -21.10
CA LEU A 835 -14.11 2.39 -22.45
C LEU A 835 -13.41 3.50 -23.23
N LEU A 836 -12.30 3.18 -23.91
CA LEU A 836 -11.72 4.09 -24.90
C LEU A 836 -12.14 3.61 -26.29
N ARG A 837 -12.97 4.40 -26.98
CA ARG A 837 -13.49 4.05 -28.31
C ARG A 837 -12.74 4.81 -29.37
N ARG A 838 -12.09 4.10 -30.29
CA ARG A 838 -11.51 4.73 -31.46
C ARG A 838 -12.63 5.29 -32.33
N THR A 839 -12.62 6.60 -32.55
CA THR A 839 -13.49 7.21 -33.55
C THR A 839 -12.68 7.26 -34.84
N THR A 840 -12.92 6.30 -35.73
CA THR A 840 -12.37 6.38 -37.08
C THR A 840 -13.01 7.60 -37.72
N GLY A 841 -12.25 8.69 -37.88
CA GLY A 841 -12.61 9.72 -38.83
C GLY A 841 -12.88 9.04 -40.16
N VAL A 842 -14.04 9.30 -40.75
CA VAL A 842 -14.31 8.99 -42.15
C VAL A 842 -13.22 9.71 -42.94
N LEU A 843 -12.17 8.98 -43.32
CA LEU A 843 -11.24 9.31 -44.39
C LEU A 843 -11.67 8.55 -45.65
N ASP A 844 -12.97 8.59 -45.95
CA ASP A 844 -13.54 8.20 -47.24
C ASP A 844 -14.35 9.40 -47.78
N ALA A 845 -13.65 10.31 -48.47
CA ALA A 845 -14.09 11.09 -49.64
C ALA A 845 -13.07 12.18 -49.99
#